data_AF-A0A2V2WRB8-F1
#
_entry.id   AF-A0A2V2WRB8-F1
#
_cell.length_a   1.000
_cell.length_b   1.000
_cell.length_c   1.000
_cell.angle_alpha   90.00
_cell.angle_beta   90.00
_cell.angle_gamma   90.00
#
_symmetry.space_group_name_H-M   'P 1'
#
loop_
_entity.id
_entity.type
_entity.pdbx_description
1 polymer ?
#
loop_
_entity_poly.entity_id
_entity_poly.type
_entity_poly.pdbx_seq_one_letter_code
_entity_poly.pdbx_strand_id
1 'polypeptide(L)'
;MWRCWGRLHVALLRRRWALTASPTGVAVRLRGAPTTPPCECHAQRHWDCGTKQPRVSIGASGTCRPQLGGASGLLHRTGVVMAPRRGSCDGSDAATHIRVVEPRQPQWTMRSCVEDILLEGKERITKMRLNDFLRNYFDGRGVVEFYRNVYMNEFLISPNEFIKDEVLLDTIKASPSYQELEKEREEFYVLLEALHKLRHESIFTLGHWRDFEKKDTVIPLARAKINKAYSQILREERREAEEKARRKRQELGIDVSTWIKDTVLEGRVRVNKMRLNDFLTMELDGRGALDANRDVLLEEFFKDPKKYICDAGVLNEIQALDRYKRMERAVRDEMDMEEDADNLHKKGVDKLLKWLVAAAEVKASVHGATKRFLDAAAEEARNPKKSSAPRYLEGCYESVYNARWHHVVEVPGGEGTGMEVHEGKPPQSWTYRAVGESLEKDDGVEQSGAPRSRLMVLTSDKGWPYSWKWKENKSTRGCHVNCEVERVWRIVKDDLTEWFSSHGRTDFKPKRRVLIGTPGIGKSMAAGSYLLYQLLQYDVEKLPAVAYSFGGNTTYVFDKTIKTVTRYLGRGAFEEFLYDLRHLKMKGYVIYDVTEKGRPASCFAFFDKWGMIVVSSPNVRNYDEWETQEGAERIIMNCPAEMDVKAMCAWMKRDETAEKQAECWRMVKERMDKVGPIPRYVFDANKFIAHSAAIEDALDGINSRDGEKHFTHGGVRLWYSENPSQKLVRVVRARGEVGAEGFLNAPISVCLERRIPHYFGKRDE
;
A
#
# COMPACT_ATOMS: atom_id res chain seq x y z
N MET A 1 11.66 16.13 -51.27
CA MET A 1 12.91 16.86 -51.63
C MET A 1 13.43 17.50 -50.36
N TRP A 2 14.50 16.96 -49.74
CA TRP A 2 15.91 17.40 -49.93
C TRP A 2 16.09 18.90 -49.67
N ARG A 3 17.05 19.41 -48.90
CA ARG A 3 18.20 18.90 -48.13
C ARG A 3 18.83 20.16 -47.48
N CYS A 4 19.35 20.04 -46.25
CA CYS A 4 20.74 20.37 -45.82
C CYS A 4 21.43 21.66 -46.36
N TRP A 5 22.34 22.37 -45.69
CA TRP A 5 23.10 22.25 -44.43
C TRP A 5 24.00 23.50 -44.33
N GLY A 6 24.27 23.97 -43.11
CA GLY A 6 25.63 24.06 -42.54
C GLY A 6 26.61 25.19 -42.91
N ARG A 7 27.11 25.89 -41.88
CA ARG A 7 28.54 26.15 -41.49
C ARG A 7 28.51 27.23 -40.39
N LEU A 8 28.86 27.01 -39.12
CA LEU A 8 30.10 26.54 -38.46
C LEU A 8 31.29 27.51 -38.60
N HIS A 9 31.64 28.18 -37.50
CA HIS A 9 33.03 28.48 -37.13
C HIS A 9 33.25 28.32 -35.62
N VAL A 10 34.42 27.78 -35.31
CA VAL A 10 34.93 27.25 -34.04
C VAL A 10 36.08 28.12 -33.56
N ALA A 11 36.20 28.32 -32.24
CA ALA A 11 37.45 28.41 -31.47
C ALA A 11 37.05 28.15 -29.99
N LEU A 12 37.32 27.04 -29.29
CA LEU A 12 38.51 26.23 -28.97
C LEU A 12 39.63 26.95 -28.18
N LEU A 13 39.71 26.62 -26.88
CA LEU A 13 40.90 26.24 -26.11
C LEU A 13 40.38 25.62 -24.77
N ARG A 14 40.37 24.29 -24.57
CA ARG A 14 41.46 23.39 -24.13
C ARG A 14 42.18 23.92 -22.88
N ARG A 15 42.30 23.16 -21.78
CA ARG A 15 42.83 21.78 -21.60
C ARG A 15 42.06 21.08 -20.46
N ARG A 16 41.65 19.81 -20.52
CA ARG A 16 42.35 18.52 -20.74
C ARG A 16 43.38 18.18 -19.64
N TRP A 17 43.49 16.98 -19.02
CA TRP A 17 42.97 15.60 -19.11
C TRP A 17 43.32 14.90 -17.76
N ALA A 18 42.55 13.99 -17.16
CA ALA A 18 42.15 12.61 -17.51
C ALA A 18 43.27 11.55 -17.44
N LEU A 19 42.86 10.32 -17.06
CA LEU A 19 43.52 8.98 -17.11
C LEU A 19 43.92 8.41 -15.73
N THR A 20 43.73 7.15 -15.32
CA THR A 20 42.97 5.94 -15.75
C THR A 20 43.19 4.84 -14.68
N ALA A 21 42.28 3.84 -14.63
CA ALA A 21 42.34 2.41 -14.15
C ALA A 21 43.59 1.89 -13.38
N SER A 22 43.51 1.00 -12.38
CA SER A 22 42.92 -0.37 -12.39
C SER A 22 43.00 -1.03 -10.97
N PRO A 23 42.39 -2.21 -10.71
CA PRO A 23 42.15 -2.78 -9.38
C PRO A 23 43.21 -3.81 -8.95
N THR A 24 43.42 -3.97 -7.63
CA THR A 24 44.00 -5.19 -7.03
C THR A 24 43.57 -5.28 -5.57
N GLY A 25 43.02 -6.42 -5.15
CA GLY A 25 42.56 -6.66 -3.77
C GLY A 25 43.65 -7.22 -2.86
N VAL A 26 43.48 -7.05 -1.54
CA VAL A 26 44.01 -7.95 -0.50
C VAL A 26 43.08 -7.87 0.72
N ALA A 27 42.67 -9.04 1.21
CA ALA A 27 41.99 -9.23 2.48
C ALA A 27 43.00 -9.17 3.64
N VAL A 28 42.66 -8.45 4.72
CA VAL A 28 43.36 -8.59 6.01
C VAL A 28 42.33 -8.78 7.11
N ARG A 29 42.43 -9.95 7.76
CA ARG A 29 41.75 -10.36 9.00
C ARG A 29 42.72 -10.07 10.15
N LEU A 30 42.32 -9.33 11.18
CA LEU A 30 42.88 -9.50 12.52
C LEU A 30 41.78 -9.37 13.58
N ARG A 31 41.77 -10.38 14.46
CA ARG A 31 40.88 -10.57 15.61
C ARG A 31 41.34 -9.71 16.78
N GLY A 32 40.40 -9.39 17.67
CA GLY A 32 40.67 -8.99 19.05
C GLY A 32 39.39 -8.64 19.79
N ALA A 33 38.77 -9.61 20.47
CA ALA A 33 37.71 -9.38 21.47
C ALA A 33 38.35 -8.85 22.78
N PRO A 34 37.55 -8.28 23.71
CA PRO A 34 36.86 -9.14 24.68
C PRO A 34 35.40 -8.74 25.01
N THR A 35 34.53 -9.75 25.03
CA THR A 35 33.33 -9.93 25.89
C THR A 35 33.73 -9.87 27.37
N THR A 36 33.02 -9.34 28.38
CA THR A 36 31.60 -9.31 28.85
C THR A 36 31.60 -8.44 30.17
N PRO A 37 30.53 -8.16 30.95
CA PRO A 37 29.10 -8.55 30.89
C PRO A 37 28.09 -7.38 31.07
N PRO A 38 26.77 -7.59 30.88
CA PRO A 38 25.74 -6.71 31.43
C PRO A 38 25.35 -7.15 32.84
N CYS A 39 25.51 -6.24 33.81
CA CYS A 39 25.04 -6.39 35.18
C CYS A 39 23.51 -6.40 35.25
N GLU A 40 23.01 -7.36 36.01
CA GLU A 40 21.66 -7.42 36.56
C GLU A 40 21.36 -6.16 37.38
N CYS A 41 20.18 -5.56 37.16
CA CYS A 41 19.56 -4.67 38.13
C CYS A 41 18.09 -5.04 38.26
N HIS A 42 17.77 -5.48 39.47
CA HIS A 42 16.47 -5.86 39.98
C HIS A 42 15.36 -4.83 39.72
N ALA A 43 14.19 -5.31 39.31
CA ALA A 43 12.93 -4.63 39.57
C ALA A 43 12.02 -5.58 40.34
N GLN A 44 11.88 -5.31 41.64
CA GLN A 44 10.87 -5.89 42.51
C GLN A 44 10.04 -4.74 43.10
N ARG A 45 8.73 -5.00 43.24
CA ARG A 45 7.66 -4.22 43.91
C ARG A 45 6.77 -3.36 43.02
N HIS A 46 5.80 -4.07 42.46
CA HIS A 46 4.47 -3.59 42.09
C HIS A 46 3.73 -3.14 43.37
N TRP A 47 3.14 -1.94 43.35
CA TRP A 47 2.16 -1.50 44.35
C TRP A 47 0.75 -1.81 43.82
N ASP A 48 0.00 -2.56 44.62
CA ASP A 48 -1.39 -2.90 44.40
C ASP A 48 -2.32 -1.68 44.55
N CYS A 49 -3.27 -1.54 43.64
CA CYS A 49 -4.57 -0.92 43.91
C CYS A 49 -5.62 -1.77 43.21
N GLY A 50 -6.38 -2.51 44.02
CA GLY A 50 -7.37 -3.46 43.59
C GLY A 50 -8.66 -2.82 43.10
N THR A 51 -9.34 -3.52 42.19
CA THR A 51 -10.80 -3.63 42.23
C THR A 51 -11.18 -4.98 41.62
N LYS A 52 -11.77 -5.83 42.46
CA LYS A 52 -12.23 -7.18 42.18
C LYS A 52 -13.42 -7.16 41.23
N GLN A 53 -13.52 -8.14 40.33
CA GLN A 53 -14.77 -8.89 40.06
C GLN A 53 -14.46 -10.24 39.37
N PRO A 54 -15.35 -11.25 39.52
CA PRO A 54 -14.96 -12.64 39.73
C PRO A 54 -15.00 -13.51 38.47
N ARG A 55 -14.23 -14.61 38.50
CA ARG A 55 -14.45 -15.79 37.65
C ARG A 55 -15.41 -16.74 38.38
N VAL A 56 -16.44 -17.21 37.67
CA VAL A 56 -17.16 -18.44 37.98
C VAL A 56 -17.34 -19.24 36.69
N SER A 57 -17.14 -20.55 36.84
CA SER A 57 -17.12 -21.59 35.82
C SER A 57 -18.39 -22.47 35.93
N ILE A 58 -18.57 -23.37 34.95
CA ILE A 58 -19.31 -24.66 34.98
C ILE A 58 -20.71 -24.68 34.36
N GLY A 59 -20.93 -25.66 33.47
CA GLY A 59 -22.17 -26.47 33.50
C GLY A 59 -22.86 -26.74 32.17
N ALA A 60 -22.78 -27.99 31.68
CA ALA A 60 -23.43 -28.53 30.49
C ALA A 60 -24.92 -28.90 30.69
N SER A 61 -25.69 -29.07 29.59
CA SER A 61 -26.45 -30.30 29.22
C SER A 61 -27.71 -30.08 28.33
N GLY A 62 -27.90 -31.00 27.35
CA GLY A 62 -29.17 -31.51 26.77
C GLY A 62 -29.96 -30.63 25.79
N THR A 63 -30.61 -31.08 24.70
CA THR A 63 -30.95 -32.43 24.19
C THR A 63 -31.61 -32.32 22.78
N CYS A 64 -31.38 -33.35 21.95
CA CYS A 64 -32.25 -34.01 20.93
C CYS A 64 -32.81 -33.32 19.64
N ARG A 65 -32.26 -33.78 18.49
CA ARG A 65 -32.81 -34.36 17.22
C ARG A 65 -34.27 -34.10 16.72
N PRO A 66 -34.50 -34.15 15.39
CA PRO A 66 -34.87 -35.43 14.72
C PRO A 66 -34.20 -35.74 13.35
N GLN A 67 -34.34 -37.01 12.94
CA GLN A 67 -33.96 -37.70 11.68
C GLN A 67 -35.13 -37.76 10.68
N LEU A 68 -34.86 -37.92 9.36
CA LEU A 68 -35.15 -39.14 8.56
C LEU A 68 -35.09 -38.94 7.02
N GLY A 69 -34.61 -40.00 6.33
CA GLY A 69 -34.90 -40.39 4.93
C GLY A 69 -33.82 -40.05 3.90
N GLY A 70 -33.25 -40.94 3.07
CA GLY A 70 -33.46 -42.37 2.78
C GLY A 70 -33.24 -42.66 1.28
N ALA A 71 -32.56 -43.77 0.95
CA ALA A 71 -32.34 -44.40 -0.38
C ALA A 71 -31.31 -43.72 -1.33
N SER A 72 -30.48 -44.40 -2.13
CA SER A 72 -30.37 -45.80 -2.56
C SER A 72 -28.93 -46.03 -3.09
N GLY A 73 -28.40 -47.24 -2.98
CA GLY A 73 -27.14 -47.64 -3.62
C GLY A 73 -27.30 -48.91 -4.43
N LEU A 74 -26.55 -49.07 -5.53
CA LEU A 74 -26.13 -50.39 -6.02
C LEU A 74 -24.94 -50.35 -7.03
N LEU A 75 -23.86 -51.03 -6.61
CA LEU A 75 -22.89 -51.92 -7.28
C LEU A 75 -22.11 -51.53 -8.55
N HIS A 76 -20.78 -51.69 -8.45
CA HIS A 76 -20.02 -52.49 -9.43
C HIS A 76 -19.06 -53.47 -8.72
N ARG A 77 -19.17 -54.74 -9.10
CA ARG A 77 -18.29 -55.88 -8.79
C ARG A 77 -17.13 -55.94 -9.79
N THR A 78 -15.92 -56.19 -9.29
CA THR A 78 -14.94 -57.22 -9.77
C THR A 78 -13.77 -57.17 -8.79
N GLY A 79 -13.21 -58.25 -8.24
CA GLY A 79 -12.95 -59.57 -8.77
C GLY A 79 -11.44 -59.81 -8.59
N VAL A 80 -11.07 -60.35 -7.43
CA VAL A 80 -9.68 -60.64 -7.00
C VAL A 80 -9.08 -61.78 -7.82
N VAL A 81 -7.82 -61.65 -8.25
CA VAL A 81 -6.93 -62.78 -8.54
C VAL A 81 -5.65 -62.64 -7.72
N MET A 82 -5.37 -63.68 -6.94
CA MET A 82 -4.29 -63.83 -5.98
C MET A 82 -3.04 -64.46 -6.61
N ALA A 83 -1.86 -64.11 -6.11
CA ALA A 83 -0.68 -64.98 -6.02
C ALA A 83 0.26 -64.47 -4.88
N PRO A 84 1.24 -65.26 -4.36
CA PRO A 84 1.12 -65.92 -3.06
C PRO A 84 2.09 -65.42 -1.96
N ARG A 85 1.76 -65.78 -0.72
CA ARG A 85 2.47 -65.50 0.55
C ARG A 85 3.65 -66.44 0.83
N ARG A 86 4.71 -65.92 1.48
CA ARG A 86 5.36 -66.43 2.73
C ARG A 86 6.49 -65.46 3.14
N GLY A 87 6.71 -65.06 4.40
CA GLY A 87 6.15 -65.53 5.68
C GLY A 87 6.37 -64.58 6.87
N SER A 88 5.73 -64.96 7.98
CA SER A 88 5.84 -64.59 9.43
C SER A 88 7.16 -63.98 9.92
N CYS A 89 7.24 -63.19 11.01
CA CYS A 89 6.32 -62.90 12.12
C CYS A 89 6.81 -61.63 12.88
N ASP A 90 5.84 -60.98 13.55
CA ASP A 90 5.90 -60.19 14.80
C ASP A 90 6.53 -58.78 14.86
N GLY A 91 5.66 -57.80 15.12
CA GLY A 91 5.85 -56.84 16.22
C GLY A 91 6.22 -55.39 15.88
N SER A 92 5.23 -54.50 16.06
CA SER A 92 5.35 -53.08 16.46
C SER A 92 5.36 -51.99 15.38
N ASP A 93 4.23 -51.26 15.36
CA ASP A 93 3.99 -49.87 15.02
C ASP A 93 5.14 -48.99 14.48
N ALA A 94 5.01 -48.55 13.23
CA ALA A 94 5.11 -47.14 12.80
C ALA A 94 4.80 -47.05 11.30
N ALA A 95 3.63 -46.50 10.95
CA ALA A 95 3.25 -46.19 9.58
C ALA A 95 4.04 -44.97 9.07
N THR A 96 5.24 -45.19 8.55
CA THR A 96 5.93 -44.22 7.69
C THR A 96 5.33 -44.35 6.29
N HIS A 97 4.55 -43.35 5.87
CA HIS A 97 4.18 -43.15 4.47
C HIS A 97 5.45 -43.00 3.63
N ILE A 98 5.97 -44.11 3.10
CA ILE A 98 6.93 -44.10 1.99
C ILE A 98 6.15 -43.53 0.81
N ARG A 99 6.33 -42.23 0.58
CA ARG A 99 6.00 -41.59 -0.70
C ARG A 99 6.66 -42.43 -1.79
N VAL A 100 5.85 -43.07 -2.63
CA VAL A 100 6.28 -43.44 -3.97
C VAL A 100 6.74 -42.13 -4.61
N VAL A 101 8.05 -41.96 -4.72
CA VAL A 101 8.65 -40.86 -5.47
C VAL A 101 8.32 -41.15 -6.93
N GLU A 102 7.29 -40.51 -7.45
CA GLU A 102 7.13 -40.39 -8.90
C GLU A 102 8.44 -39.84 -9.48
N PRO A 103 9.00 -40.45 -10.54
CA PRO A 103 10.17 -39.89 -11.21
C PRO A 103 9.85 -38.45 -11.63
N ARG A 104 10.71 -37.49 -11.27
CA ARG A 104 10.58 -36.10 -11.72
C ARG A 104 10.48 -36.09 -13.26
N GLN A 105 9.33 -35.71 -13.81
CA GLN A 105 9.18 -35.51 -15.26
C GLN A 105 10.20 -34.47 -15.75
N PRO A 106 10.80 -34.61 -16.95
CA PRO A 106 11.71 -33.60 -17.48
C PRO A 106 11.01 -32.25 -17.63
N GLN A 107 11.66 -31.18 -17.17
CA GLN A 107 11.20 -29.81 -17.42
C GLN A 107 11.76 -29.32 -18.75
N TRP A 108 10.92 -29.37 -19.80
CA TRP A 108 11.26 -28.84 -21.11
C TRP A 108 11.21 -27.30 -21.14
N THR A 109 12.00 -26.71 -22.02
CA THR A 109 12.00 -25.26 -22.29
C THR A 109 11.97 -25.02 -23.80
N MET A 110 11.72 -23.79 -24.26
CA MET A 110 11.75 -23.47 -25.70
C MET A 110 13.11 -23.76 -26.36
N ARG A 111 14.19 -23.91 -25.58
CA ARG A 111 15.53 -24.27 -26.04
C ARG A 111 15.79 -25.78 -26.03
N SER A 112 14.88 -26.59 -25.50
CA SER A 112 15.03 -28.04 -25.46
C SER A 112 15.10 -28.61 -26.87
N CYS A 113 15.99 -29.58 -27.05
CA CYS A 113 16.22 -30.23 -28.34
C CYS A 113 15.07 -31.18 -28.67
N VAL A 114 14.65 -31.18 -29.93
CA VAL A 114 13.63 -32.12 -30.43
C VAL A 114 14.13 -33.57 -30.33
N GLU A 115 15.44 -33.79 -30.49
CA GLU A 115 16.07 -35.11 -30.31
C GLU A 115 15.87 -35.66 -28.90
N ASP A 116 16.17 -34.87 -27.87
CA ASP A 116 16.03 -35.28 -26.47
C ASP A 116 14.57 -35.65 -26.14
N ILE A 117 13.61 -34.93 -26.73
CA ILE A 117 12.16 -35.17 -26.53
C ILE A 117 11.70 -36.44 -27.25
N LEU A 118 12.12 -36.64 -28.50
CA LEU A 118 11.73 -37.81 -29.28
C LEU A 118 12.32 -39.08 -28.67
N LEU A 119 13.59 -39.02 -28.24
CA LEU A 119 14.35 -40.14 -27.70
C LEU A 119 14.23 -40.31 -26.18
N GLU A 120 13.41 -39.47 -25.52
CA GLU A 120 13.12 -39.58 -24.08
C GLU A 120 12.70 -41.02 -23.70
N GLY A 121 13.41 -41.60 -22.73
CA GLY A 121 13.13 -42.95 -22.22
C GLY A 121 13.57 -44.11 -23.12
N LYS A 122 14.21 -43.85 -24.27
CA LYS A 122 14.66 -44.90 -25.21
C LYS A 122 16.09 -45.39 -24.97
N GLU A 123 16.73 -44.95 -23.90
CA GLU A 123 18.10 -45.36 -23.54
C GLU A 123 18.26 -46.87 -23.37
N ARG A 124 17.21 -47.55 -22.90
CA ARG A 124 17.19 -49.00 -22.66
C ARG A 124 17.54 -49.79 -23.93
N ILE A 125 17.09 -49.33 -25.10
CA ILE A 125 17.38 -49.98 -26.38
C ILE A 125 18.87 -49.85 -26.73
N THR A 126 19.42 -48.65 -26.57
CA THR A 126 20.80 -48.34 -26.97
C THR A 126 21.87 -48.78 -25.97
N LYS A 127 21.52 -48.92 -24.68
CA LYS A 127 22.48 -49.13 -23.59
C LYS A 127 22.36 -50.50 -22.91
N MET A 128 21.25 -51.23 -23.06
CA MET A 128 21.11 -52.56 -22.45
C MET A 128 22.05 -53.56 -23.13
N ARG A 129 22.81 -54.32 -22.34
CA ARG A 129 23.64 -55.41 -22.85
C ARG A 129 22.84 -56.70 -22.94
N LEU A 130 23.15 -57.53 -23.93
CA LEU A 130 22.52 -58.84 -24.10
C LEU A 130 22.70 -59.71 -22.84
N ASN A 131 23.90 -59.71 -22.27
CA ASN A 131 24.18 -60.48 -21.04
C ASN A 131 23.35 -59.99 -19.84
N ASP A 132 23.08 -58.69 -19.72
CA ASP A 132 22.25 -58.16 -18.63
C ASP A 132 20.78 -58.59 -18.83
N PHE A 133 20.30 -58.58 -20.07
CA PHE A 133 18.98 -59.10 -20.42
C PHE A 133 18.84 -60.59 -20.09
N LEU A 134 19.79 -61.42 -20.51
CA LEU A 134 19.77 -62.87 -20.24
C LEU A 134 19.86 -63.19 -18.74
N ARG A 135 20.66 -62.44 -17.97
CA ARG A 135 20.73 -62.58 -16.51
C ARG A 135 19.41 -62.21 -15.82
N ASN A 136 18.75 -61.17 -16.29
CA ASN A 136 17.54 -60.64 -15.65
C ASN A 136 16.27 -61.41 -16.00
N TYR A 137 16.19 -61.99 -17.21
CA TYR A 137 14.95 -62.61 -17.72
C TYR A 137 15.05 -64.12 -17.96
N PHE A 138 16.25 -64.69 -17.99
CA PHE A 138 16.48 -66.11 -18.33
C PHE A 138 17.44 -66.81 -17.34
N ASP A 139 17.58 -66.30 -16.11
CA ASP A 139 18.45 -66.84 -15.05
C ASP A 139 19.92 -66.98 -15.45
N GLY A 140 20.37 -66.20 -16.44
CA GLY A 140 21.71 -66.29 -17.00
C GLY A 140 21.93 -67.45 -17.98
N ARG A 141 20.87 -68.18 -18.38
CA ARG A 141 20.96 -69.14 -19.50
C ARG A 141 21.37 -68.41 -20.78
N GLY A 142 22.43 -68.91 -21.43
CA GLY A 142 22.99 -68.33 -22.66
C GLY A 142 24.00 -67.18 -22.43
N VAL A 143 24.35 -66.84 -21.19
CA VAL A 143 25.38 -65.84 -20.90
C VAL A 143 26.76 -66.38 -21.26
N VAL A 144 27.44 -65.72 -22.21
CA VAL A 144 28.81 -66.06 -22.64
C VAL A 144 29.70 -64.84 -22.47
N GLU A 145 30.98 -65.06 -22.15
CA GLU A 145 31.95 -63.99 -21.92
C GLU A 145 32.13 -63.09 -23.15
N PHE A 146 32.02 -63.67 -24.35
CA PHE A 146 32.06 -62.95 -25.63
C PHE A 146 30.91 -61.94 -25.82
N TYR A 147 29.73 -62.17 -25.21
CA TYR A 147 28.59 -61.24 -25.29
C TYR A 147 28.67 -60.09 -24.28
N ARG A 148 29.74 -59.97 -23.47
CA ARG A 148 29.89 -58.86 -22.52
C ARG A 148 29.85 -57.47 -23.17
N ASN A 149 30.19 -57.40 -24.46
CA ASN A 149 30.22 -56.16 -25.24
C ASN A 149 29.07 -56.05 -26.25
N VAL A 150 28.19 -57.05 -26.35
CA VAL A 150 27.07 -57.03 -27.30
C VAL A 150 25.89 -56.29 -26.68
N TYR A 151 25.40 -55.28 -27.40
CA TYR A 151 24.21 -54.55 -27.01
C TYR A 151 22.94 -55.27 -27.48
N MET A 152 21.86 -55.11 -26.73
CA MET A 152 20.57 -55.73 -27.02
C MET A 152 20.05 -55.31 -28.41
N ASN A 153 20.34 -54.08 -28.86
CA ASN A 153 19.99 -53.62 -30.20
C ASN A 153 20.63 -54.46 -31.33
N GLU A 154 21.89 -54.88 -31.17
CA GLU A 154 22.59 -55.73 -32.16
C GLU A 154 21.98 -57.14 -32.17
N PHE A 155 21.64 -57.67 -30.99
CA PHE A 155 20.97 -58.96 -30.87
C PHE A 155 19.57 -58.96 -31.50
N LEU A 156 18.81 -57.87 -31.37
CA LEU A 156 17.48 -57.76 -31.98
C LEU A 156 17.53 -57.73 -33.51
N ILE A 157 18.63 -57.29 -34.13
CA ILE A 157 18.79 -57.25 -35.59
C ILE A 157 19.05 -58.65 -36.15
N SER A 158 19.88 -59.45 -35.47
CA SER A 158 20.32 -60.75 -35.98
C SER A 158 20.53 -61.75 -34.84
N PRO A 159 19.44 -62.18 -34.16
CA PRO A 159 19.55 -63.01 -32.96
C PRO A 159 20.25 -64.35 -33.22
N ASN A 160 20.09 -64.88 -34.44
CA ASN A 160 20.69 -66.13 -34.91
C ASN A 160 22.23 -66.04 -35.09
N GLU A 161 22.82 -64.84 -35.15
CA GLU A 161 24.28 -64.67 -35.19
C GLU A 161 24.91 -64.87 -33.83
N PHE A 162 24.19 -64.51 -32.77
CA PHE A 162 24.67 -64.59 -31.40
C PHE A 162 24.33 -65.92 -30.75
N ILE A 163 23.06 -66.36 -30.76
CA ILE A 163 22.64 -67.63 -30.12
C ILE A 163 22.38 -68.67 -31.20
N LYS A 164 23.17 -69.75 -31.20
CA LYS A 164 23.03 -70.90 -32.12
C LYS A 164 22.12 -72.01 -31.60
N ASP A 165 21.80 -72.00 -30.31
CA ASP A 165 20.82 -72.91 -29.71
C ASP A 165 19.41 -72.47 -30.11
N GLU A 166 18.81 -73.20 -31.05
CA GLU A 166 17.48 -72.91 -31.60
C GLU A 166 16.38 -72.94 -30.53
N VAL A 167 16.45 -73.88 -29.58
CA VAL A 167 15.44 -74.02 -28.52
C VAL A 167 15.49 -72.84 -27.56
N LEU A 168 16.69 -72.43 -27.16
CA LEU A 168 16.89 -71.26 -26.31
C LEU A 168 16.45 -69.98 -27.03
N LEU A 169 16.77 -69.85 -28.30
CA LEU A 169 16.45 -68.66 -29.09
C LEU A 169 14.94 -68.51 -29.33
N ASP A 170 14.22 -69.60 -29.62
CA ASP A 170 12.77 -69.59 -29.76
C ASP A 170 12.09 -69.24 -28.42
N THR A 171 12.62 -69.75 -27.32
CA THR A 171 12.16 -69.40 -25.97
C THR A 171 12.35 -67.90 -25.67
N ILE A 172 13.48 -67.31 -26.11
CA ILE A 172 13.74 -65.88 -25.96
C ILE A 172 12.77 -65.06 -26.81
N LYS A 173 12.59 -65.39 -28.10
CA LYS A 173 11.70 -64.68 -29.03
C LYS A 173 10.23 -64.73 -28.59
N ALA A 174 9.80 -65.83 -27.99
CA ALA A 174 8.45 -65.98 -27.45
C ALA A 174 8.21 -65.22 -26.14
N SER A 175 9.27 -64.69 -25.50
CA SER A 175 9.13 -64.01 -24.20
C SER A 175 8.48 -62.62 -24.32
N PRO A 176 7.64 -62.22 -23.36
CA PRO A 176 7.05 -60.88 -23.35
C PRO A 176 8.10 -59.75 -23.33
N SER A 177 9.21 -59.95 -22.60
CA SER A 177 10.29 -58.95 -22.49
C SER A 177 11.03 -58.74 -23.80
N TYR A 178 11.21 -59.78 -24.62
CA TYR A 178 11.81 -59.65 -25.95
C TYR A 178 10.85 -58.95 -26.92
N GLN A 179 9.56 -59.33 -26.93
CA GLN A 179 8.54 -58.71 -27.78
C GLN A 179 8.32 -57.22 -27.44
N GLU A 180 8.42 -56.84 -26.17
CA GLU A 180 8.36 -55.43 -25.75
C GLU A 180 9.56 -54.65 -26.27
N LEU A 181 10.79 -55.19 -26.15
CA LEU A 181 12.01 -54.55 -26.66
C LEU A 181 12.03 -54.45 -28.20
N GLU A 182 11.48 -55.45 -28.90
CA GLU A 182 11.33 -55.42 -30.35
C GLU A 182 10.38 -54.30 -30.79
N LYS A 183 9.23 -54.15 -30.13
CA LYS A 183 8.30 -53.03 -30.37
C LYS A 183 8.94 -51.69 -30.04
N GLU A 184 9.64 -51.59 -28.91
CA GLU A 184 10.35 -50.37 -28.51
C GLU A 184 11.42 -49.96 -29.54
N ARG A 185 12.13 -50.95 -30.13
CA ARG A 185 13.12 -50.76 -31.19
C ARG A 185 12.48 -50.25 -32.48
N GLU A 186 11.38 -50.85 -32.94
CA GLU A 186 10.68 -50.36 -34.13
C GLU A 186 10.19 -48.91 -33.94
N GLU A 187 9.60 -48.60 -32.79
CA GLU A 187 9.25 -47.21 -32.45
C GLU A 187 10.47 -46.28 -32.45
N PHE A 188 11.62 -46.74 -31.96
CA PHE A 188 12.86 -45.94 -31.93
C PHE A 188 13.32 -45.57 -33.34
N TYR A 189 13.34 -46.49 -34.30
CA TYR A 189 13.74 -46.19 -35.67
C TYR A 189 12.73 -45.28 -36.38
N VAL A 190 11.42 -45.45 -36.14
CA VAL A 190 10.38 -44.54 -36.67
C VAL A 190 10.60 -43.10 -36.16
N LEU A 191 10.93 -42.94 -34.88
CA LEU A 191 11.23 -41.63 -34.30
C LEU A 191 12.55 -41.04 -34.81
N LEU A 192 13.56 -41.89 -35.07
CA LEU A 192 14.84 -41.49 -35.61
C LEU A 192 14.71 -41.00 -37.06
N GLU A 193 13.91 -41.68 -37.89
CA GLU A 193 13.60 -41.24 -39.25
C GLU A 193 12.88 -39.89 -39.25
N ALA A 194 11.90 -39.71 -38.37
CA ALA A 194 11.23 -38.42 -38.17
C ALA A 194 12.22 -37.32 -37.75
N LEU A 195 13.15 -37.63 -36.83
CA LEU A 195 14.19 -36.70 -36.39
C LEU A 195 15.11 -36.28 -37.55
N HIS A 196 15.53 -37.22 -38.40
CA HIS A 196 16.34 -36.90 -39.58
C HIS A 196 15.60 -35.95 -40.53
N LYS A 197 14.33 -36.21 -40.82
CA LYS A 197 13.49 -35.32 -41.64
C LYS A 197 13.39 -33.92 -41.02
N LEU A 198 13.14 -33.82 -39.72
CA LEU A 198 13.08 -32.55 -39.00
C LEU A 198 14.41 -31.79 -39.02
N ARG A 199 15.55 -32.50 -38.90
CA ARG A 199 16.88 -31.89 -39.03
C ARG A 199 17.14 -31.35 -40.44
N HIS A 200 16.69 -32.03 -41.49
CA HIS A 200 16.76 -31.52 -42.86
C HIS A 200 15.93 -30.24 -43.03
N GLU A 201 14.82 -30.12 -42.31
CA GLU A 201 14.00 -28.90 -42.27
C GLU A 201 14.50 -27.86 -41.22
N SER A 202 15.70 -28.06 -40.66
CA SER A 202 16.33 -27.18 -39.66
C SER A 202 15.57 -27.03 -38.33
N ILE A 203 14.75 -28.01 -37.96
CA ILE A 203 13.95 -28.02 -36.74
C ILE A 203 14.67 -28.74 -35.61
N PHE A 204 15.51 -27.98 -34.90
CA PHE A 204 16.33 -28.49 -33.79
C PHE A 204 15.72 -28.32 -32.39
N THR A 205 14.87 -27.31 -32.16
CA THR A 205 14.38 -26.96 -30.81
C THR A 205 12.86 -26.84 -30.77
N LEU A 206 12.28 -26.85 -29.57
CA LEU A 206 10.86 -26.55 -29.39
C LEU A 206 10.49 -25.13 -29.88
N GLY A 207 11.40 -24.17 -29.79
CA GLY A 207 11.24 -22.85 -30.40
C GLY A 207 11.12 -22.91 -31.92
N HIS A 208 11.91 -23.77 -32.59
CA HIS A 208 11.76 -24.01 -34.02
C HIS A 208 10.47 -24.77 -34.34
N TRP A 209 10.09 -25.76 -33.50
CA TRP A 209 8.84 -26.50 -33.65
C TRP A 209 7.60 -25.61 -33.57
N ARG A 210 7.61 -24.60 -32.69
CA ARG A 210 6.54 -23.59 -32.61
C ARG A 210 6.29 -22.94 -33.97
N ASP A 211 7.39 -22.60 -34.64
CA ASP A 211 7.39 -21.83 -35.88
C ASP A 211 7.32 -22.74 -37.13
N PHE A 212 7.20 -24.05 -36.94
CA PHE A 212 7.18 -25.05 -38.00
C PHE A 212 5.79 -25.20 -38.64
N GLU A 213 5.74 -25.11 -39.97
CA GLU A 213 4.52 -25.00 -40.76
C GLU A 213 3.91 -26.36 -41.11
N LYS A 214 4.74 -27.36 -41.43
CA LYS A 214 4.34 -28.66 -41.97
C LYS A 214 4.20 -29.73 -40.89
N LYS A 215 3.60 -29.37 -39.76
CA LYS A 215 3.44 -30.31 -38.62
C LYS A 215 2.62 -31.54 -39.02
N ASP A 216 1.68 -31.39 -39.95
CA ASP A 216 0.85 -32.43 -40.52
C ASP A 216 1.65 -33.51 -41.28
N THR A 217 2.77 -33.15 -41.92
CA THR A 217 3.66 -34.07 -42.66
C THR A 217 4.55 -34.93 -41.74
N VAL A 218 4.69 -34.54 -40.48
CA VAL A 218 5.48 -35.26 -39.48
C VAL A 218 4.73 -36.50 -39.03
N ILE A 219 5.46 -37.61 -38.87
CA ILE A 219 4.93 -38.88 -38.39
C ILE A 219 4.08 -38.65 -37.13
N PRO A 220 2.83 -39.16 -37.07
CA PRO A 220 1.89 -38.86 -35.98
C PRO A 220 2.46 -39.11 -34.58
N LEU A 221 3.24 -40.18 -34.40
CA LEU A 221 3.89 -40.53 -33.13
C LEU A 221 4.92 -39.47 -32.71
N ALA A 222 5.78 -39.03 -33.63
CA ALA A 222 6.78 -38.00 -33.37
C ALA A 222 6.12 -36.65 -33.07
N ARG A 223 5.13 -36.26 -33.87
CA ARG A 223 4.33 -35.04 -33.65
C ARG A 223 3.67 -35.05 -32.27
N ALA A 224 3.02 -36.14 -31.89
CA ALA A 224 2.34 -36.26 -30.60
C ALA A 224 3.31 -36.08 -29.42
N LYS A 225 4.51 -36.67 -29.50
CA LYS A 225 5.57 -36.49 -28.49
C LYS A 225 6.03 -35.03 -28.38
N ILE A 226 6.34 -34.39 -29.50
CA ILE A 226 6.83 -33.00 -29.51
C ILE A 226 5.72 -32.04 -29.03
N ASN A 227 4.47 -32.23 -29.50
CA ASN A 227 3.33 -31.42 -29.06
C ASN A 227 3.02 -31.63 -27.57
N LYS A 228 3.21 -32.83 -27.02
CA LYS A 228 3.07 -33.08 -25.58
C LYS A 228 4.08 -32.26 -24.76
N ALA A 229 5.35 -32.25 -25.18
CA ALA A 229 6.39 -31.45 -24.53
C ALA A 229 6.11 -29.94 -24.67
N TYR A 230 5.72 -29.49 -25.86
CA TYR A 230 5.34 -28.09 -26.11
C TYR A 230 4.14 -27.65 -25.25
N SER A 231 3.12 -28.51 -25.14
CA SER A 231 1.93 -28.26 -24.32
C SER A 231 2.25 -28.13 -22.83
N GLN A 232 3.24 -28.87 -22.33
CA GLN A 232 3.69 -28.73 -20.94
C GLN A 232 4.26 -27.34 -20.68
N ILE A 233 5.05 -26.80 -21.60
CA ILE A 233 5.61 -25.44 -21.48
C ILE A 233 4.50 -24.40 -21.47
N LEU A 234 3.59 -24.44 -22.45
CA LEU A 234 2.49 -23.46 -22.52
C LEU A 234 1.58 -23.49 -21.30
N ARG A 235 1.32 -24.68 -20.74
CA ARG A 235 0.53 -24.83 -19.51
C ARG A 235 1.25 -24.26 -18.30
N GLU A 236 2.57 -24.45 -18.20
CA GLU A 236 3.36 -23.91 -17.10
C GLU A 236 3.48 -22.38 -17.20
N GLU A 237 3.76 -21.84 -18.39
CA GLU A 237 3.77 -20.39 -18.62
C GLU A 237 2.42 -19.75 -18.27
N ARG A 238 1.30 -20.40 -18.65
CA ARG A 238 -0.04 -19.96 -18.25
C ARG A 238 -0.21 -20.01 -16.73
N ARG A 239 0.20 -21.10 -16.07
CA ARG A 239 0.10 -21.26 -14.61
C ARG A 239 0.87 -20.18 -13.87
N GLU A 240 2.09 -19.88 -14.30
CA GLU A 240 2.91 -18.83 -13.73
C GLU A 240 2.29 -17.44 -13.95
N ALA A 241 1.77 -17.17 -15.14
CA ALA A 241 1.09 -15.92 -15.45
C ALA A 241 -0.21 -15.75 -14.63
N GLU A 242 -1.00 -16.82 -14.46
CA GLU A 242 -2.18 -16.84 -13.61
C GLU A 242 -1.82 -16.62 -12.13
N GLU A 243 -0.76 -17.26 -11.65
CA GLU A 243 -0.30 -17.08 -10.27
C GLU A 243 0.23 -15.66 -10.03
N LYS A 244 1.00 -15.11 -10.96
CA LYS A 244 1.48 -13.72 -10.93
C LYS A 244 0.31 -12.74 -10.95
N ALA A 245 -0.69 -12.98 -11.78
CA ALA A 245 -1.90 -12.18 -11.86
C ALA A 245 -2.72 -12.25 -10.57
N ARG A 246 -2.83 -13.45 -9.96
CA ARG A 246 -3.44 -13.66 -8.64
C ARG A 246 -2.71 -12.92 -7.53
N ARG A 247 -1.37 -12.98 -7.50
CA ARG A 247 -0.54 -12.25 -6.53
C ARG A 247 -0.70 -10.74 -6.69
N LYS A 248 -0.64 -10.23 -7.93
CA LYS A 248 -0.89 -8.81 -8.24
C LYS A 248 -2.28 -8.36 -7.75
N ARG A 249 -3.32 -9.20 -7.95
CA ARG A 249 -4.68 -8.95 -7.45
C ARG A 249 -4.76 -8.94 -5.91
N GLN A 250 -4.03 -9.83 -5.23
CA GLN A 250 -3.94 -9.87 -3.76
C GLN A 250 -3.13 -8.72 -3.15
N GLU A 251 -2.16 -8.19 -3.90
CA GLU A 251 -1.36 -7.02 -3.51
C GLU A 251 -2.14 -5.72 -3.66
N LEU A 252 -2.79 -5.52 -4.83
CA LEU A 252 -3.60 -4.34 -5.12
C LEU A 252 -4.83 -4.24 -4.21
N GLY A 253 -5.44 -5.37 -3.86
CA GLY A 253 -6.71 -5.41 -3.13
C GLY A 253 -7.88 -4.98 -4.01
N ILE A 254 -9.06 -5.53 -3.74
CA ILE A 254 -10.30 -5.10 -4.39
C ILE A 254 -11.07 -4.30 -3.35
N ASP A 255 -11.25 -3.02 -3.61
CA ASP A 255 -12.11 -2.13 -2.83
C ASP A 255 -13.37 -1.78 -3.63
N VAL A 256 -14.39 -1.25 -2.96
CA VAL A 256 -15.64 -0.81 -3.60
C VAL A 256 -15.40 0.29 -4.64
N SER A 257 -14.27 0.99 -4.55
CA SER A 257 -13.81 2.00 -5.51
C SER A 257 -13.17 1.44 -6.78
N THR A 258 -12.88 0.13 -6.83
CA THR A 258 -12.22 -0.52 -7.98
C THR A 258 -13.06 -0.36 -9.25
N TRP A 259 -12.43 0.02 -10.36
CA TRP A 259 -13.09 0.10 -11.66
C TRP A 259 -13.57 -1.27 -12.12
N ILE A 260 -14.77 -1.32 -12.70
CA ILE A 260 -15.34 -2.54 -13.27
C ILE A 260 -14.44 -3.07 -14.39
N LYS A 261 -13.90 -2.18 -15.22
CA LYS A 261 -12.93 -2.53 -16.25
C LYS A 261 -11.72 -3.23 -15.62
N ASP A 262 -11.06 -2.64 -14.64
CA ASP A 262 -9.89 -3.24 -14.01
C ASP A 262 -10.23 -4.55 -13.30
N THR A 263 -11.43 -4.65 -12.71
CA THR A 263 -11.90 -5.88 -12.07
C THR A 263 -12.08 -7.03 -13.08
N VAL A 264 -12.66 -6.73 -14.25
CA VAL A 264 -12.96 -7.67 -15.32
C VAL A 264 -11.71 -8.00 -16.15
N LEU A 265 -10.85 -7.00 -16.39
CA LEU A 265 -9.79 -7.00 -17.40
C LEU A 265 -8.38 -7.13 -16.83
N GLU A 266 -8.16 -6.81 -15.55
CA GLU A 266 -6.85 -6.81 -14.90
C GLU A 266 -6.73 -7.96 -13.87
N GLY A 267 -5.62 -8.71 -13.92
CA GLY A 267 -5.38 -9.82 -12.98
C GLY A 267 -5.89 -11.20 -13.43
N ARG A 268 -6.27 -11.37 -14.70
CA ARG A 268 -6.54 -12.66 -15.34
C ARG A 268 -5.66 -12.87 -16.57
N VAL A 269 -5.25 -14.11 -16.83
CA VAL A 269 -4.66 -14.47 -18.12
C VAL A 269 -5.80 -14.60 -19.12
N ARG A 270 -5.84 -13.69 -20.10
CA ARG A 270 -6.91 -13.68 -21.10
C ARG A 270 -6.66 -14.74 -22.15
N VAL A 271 -7.62 -15.62 -22.37
CA VAL A 271 -7.54 -16.63 -23.43
C VAL A 271 -7.90 -16.04 -24.80
N ASN A 272 -8.68 -14.97 -24.85
CA ASN A 272 -9.04 -14.30 -26.10
C ASN A 272 -7.82 -13.69 -26.84
N LYS A 273 -6.76 -13.33 -26.10
CA LYS A 273 -5.47 -12.86 -26.62
C LYS A 273 -4.46 -13.99 -26.90
N MET A 274 -4.86 -15.25 -26.77
CA MET A 274 -4.02 -16.39 -27.17
C MET A 274 -3.93 -16.48 -28.69
N ARG A 275 -2.76 -16.88 -29.21
CA ARG A 275 -2.59 -17.14 -30.65
C ARG A 275 -3.30 -18.43 -31.03
N LEU A 276 -3.93 -18.45 -32.20
CA LEU A 276 -4.62 -19.61 -32.73
C LEU A 276 -3.69 -20.82 -32.82
N ASN A 277 -2.48 -20.65 -33.34
CA ASN A 277 -1.53 -21.76 -33.48
C ASN A 277 -1.11 -22.39 -32.13
N ASP A 278 -1.01 -21.59 -31.06
CA ASP A 278 -0.74 -22.12 -29.71
C ASP A 278 -1.91 -22.98 -29.21
N PHE A 279 -3.14 -22.52 -29.44
CA PHE A 279 -4.34 -23.30 -29.12
C PHE A 279 -4.43 -24.59 -29.95
N LEU A 280 -4.25 -24.50 -31.27
CA LEU A 280 -4.29 -25.67 -32.17
C LEU A 280 -3.22 -26.69 -31.76
N THR A 281 -2.00 -26.23 -31.42
CA THR A 281 -0.91 -27.12 -31.00
C THR A 281 -1.17 -27.75 -29.63
N MET A 282 -1.70 -26.97 -28.68
CA MET A 282 -1.91 -27.41 -27.28
C MET A 282 -3.11 -28.35 -27.10
N GLU A 283 -4.19 -28.13 -27.86
CA GLU A 283 -5.47 -28.81 -27.64
C GLU A 283 -5.90 -29.70 -28.82
N LEU A 284 -5.31 -29.52 -30.02
CA LEU A 284 -5.77 -30.13 -31.27
C LEU A 284 -4.65 -30.79 -32.08
N ASP A 285 -3.49 -31.04 -31.47
CA ASP A 285 -2.29 -31.66 -32.08
C ASP A 285 -1.71 -30.89 -33.29
N GLY A 286 -1.98 -29.59 -33.39
CA GLY A 286 -1.53 -28.74 -34.49
C GLY A 286 -2.39 -28.85 -35.76
N ARG A 287 -3.55 -29.51 -35.69
CA ARG A 287 -4.49 -29.58 -36.83
C ARG A 287 -4.99 -28.20 -37.20
N GLY A 288 -4.93 -27.85 -38.49
CA GLY A 288 -5.38 -26.56 -39.02
C GLY A 288 -4.38 -25.40 -38.87
N ALA A 289 -3.16 -25.67 -38.39
CA ALA A 289 -2.11 -24.66 -38.28
C ALA A 289 -1.58 -24.29 -39.68
N LEU A 290 -1.59 -22.99 -40.01
CA LEU A 290 -1.08 -22.44 -41.27
C LEU A 290 -0.31 -21.15 -41.00
N ASP A 291 0.61 -20.76 -41.89
CA ASP A 291 1.35 -19.50 -41.74
C ASP A 291 0.39 -18.28 -41.68
N ALA A 292 -0.61 -18.27 -42.56
CA ALA A 292 -1.61 -17.20 -42.65
C ALA A 292 -2.47 -17.03 -41.37
N ASN A 293 -2.53 -18.05 -40.49
CA ASN A 293 -3.34 -18.02 -39.27
C ASN A 293 -2.49 -18.07 -37.98
N ARG A 294 -1.15 -17.95 -38.10
CA ARG A 294 -0.18 -18.11 -37.02
C ARG A 294 -0.34 -17.10 -35.88
N ASP A 295 -0.46 -15.83 -36.21
CA ASP A 295 -0.53 -14.71 -35.26
C ASP A 295 -1.97 -14.25 -34.99
N VAL A 296 -2.97 -14.95 -35.54
CA VAL A 296 -4.38 -14.64 -35.34
C VAL A 296 -4.74 -14.90 -33.88
N LEU A 297 -5.37 -13.91 -33.23
CA LEU A 297 -5.86 -14.05 -31.87
C LEU A 297 -7.17 -14.84 -31.85
N LEU A 298 -7.41 -15.59 -30.78
CA LEU A 298 -8.65 -16.36 -30.64
C LEU A 298 -9.90 -15.47 -30.71
N GLU A 299 -9.85 -14.23 -30.20
CA GLU A 299 -10.95 -13.27 -30.30
C GLU A 299 -11.34 -12.92 -31.76
N GLU A 300 -10.38 -12.99 -32.68
CA GLU A 300 -10.61 -12.72 -34.10
C GLU A 300 -11.04 -14.00 -34.83
N PHE A 301 -10.40 -15.12 -34.51
CA PHE A 301 -10.73 -16.43 -35.06
C PHE A 301 -12.18 -16.84 -34.77
N PHE A 302 -12.64 -16.73 -33.52
CA PHE A 302 -14.00 -17.16 -33.16
C PHE A 302 -15.12 -16.24 -33.68
N LYS A 303 -14.78 -15.10 -34.29
CA LYS A 303 -15.76 -14.28 -35.04
C LYS A 303 -16.11 -14.92 -36.38
N ASP A 304 -15.11 -15.46 -37.08
CA ASP A 304 -15.29 -16.16 -38.35
C ASP A 304 -14.22 -17.24 -38.57
N PRO A 305 -14.41 -18.46 -38.04
CA PRO A 305 -13.42 -19.53 -38.15
C PRO A 305 -13.11 -19.94 -39.59
N LYS A 306 -14.08 -19.79 -40.50
CA LYS A 306 -13.94 -20.18 -41.93
C LYS A 306 -12.94 -19.32 -42.68
N LYS A 307 -12.73 -18.08 -42.22
CA LYS A 307 -11.73 -17.16 -42.79
C LYS A 307 -10.30 -17.63 -42.56
N TYR A 308 -10.05 -18.34 -41.46
CA TYR A 308 -8.70 -18.71 -41.03
C TYR A 308 -8.39 -20.21 -41.19
N ILE A 309 -9.42 -21.06 -41.30
CA ILE A 309 -9.28 -22.47 -41.66
C ILE A 309 -10.18 -22.72 -42.88
N CYS A 310 -9.56 -22.71 -44.07
CA CYS A 310 -10.26 -22.83 -45.34
C CYS A 310 -10.73 -24.26 -45.65
N ASP A 311 -10.07 -25.27 -45.07
CA ASP A 311 -10.47 -26.67 -45.24
C ASP A 311 -11.72 -26.96 -44.38
N ALA A 312 -12.85 -27.13 -45.06
CA ALA A 312 -14.13 -27.38 -44.42
C ALA A 312 -14.18 -28.74 -43.68
N GLY A 313 -13.46 -29.76 -44.16
CA GLY A 313 -13.39 -31.06 -43.50
C GLY A 313 -12.65 -30.96 -42.17
N VAL A 314 -11.46 -30.35 -42.20
CA VAL A 314 -10.64 -30.13 -41.00
C VAL A 314 -11.37 -29.24 -39.98
N LEU A 315 -12.04 -28.17 -40.43
CA LEU A 315 -12.79 -27.31 -39.54
C LEU A 315 -13.97 -28.04 -38.87
N ASN A 316 -14.70 -28.87 -39.61
CA ASN A 316 -15.81 -29.66 -39.07
C ASN A 316 -15.34 -30.66 -38.01
N GLU A 317 -14.21 -31.33 -38.23
CA GLU A 317 -13.60 -32.23 -37.25
C GLU A 317 -13.18 -31.48 -35.99
N ILE A 318 -12.53 -30.32 -36.15
CA ILE A 318 -12.11 -29.48 -35.03
C ILE A 318 -13.32 -29.01 -34.20
N GLN A 319 -14.39 -28.55 -34.86
CA GLN A 319 -15.61 -28.07 -34.20
C GLN A 319 -16.38 -29.17 -33.47
N ALA A 320 -16.22 -30.44 -33.87
CA ALA A 320 -16.82 -31.57 -33.17
C ALA A 320 -16.16 -31.82 -31.79
N LEU A 321 -14.92 -31.38 -31.58
CA LEU A 321 -14.15 -31.64 -30.37
C LEU A 321 -14.64 -30.82 -29.17
N ASP A 322 -14.75 -31.49 -28.02
CA ASP A 322 -15.15 -30.85 -26.76
C ASP A 322 -14.18 -29.74 -26.31
N ARG A 323 -12.88 -29.91 -26.59
CA ARG A 323 -11.83 -28.90 -26.31
C ARG A 323 -12.07 -27.60 -27.07
N TYR A 324 -12.50 -27.70 -28.33
CA TYR A 324 -12.85 -26.53 -29.15
C TYR A 324 -14.04 -25.79 -28.54
N LYS A 325 -15.13 -26.50 -28.23
CA LYS A 325 -16.35 -25.91 -27.66
C LYS A 325 -16.09 -25.23 -26.31
N ARG A 326 -15.23 -25.82 -25.47
CA ARG A 326 -14.81 -25.20 -24.21
C ARG A 326 -14.02 -23.92 -24.42
N MET A 327 -13.08 -23.91 -25.37
CA MET A 327 -12.28 -22.72 -25.68
C MET A 327 -13.16 -21.62 -26.29
N GLU A 328 -14.03 -21.96 -27.23
CA GLU A 328 -14.96 -21.03 -27.85
C GLU A 328 -15.81 -20.32 -26.79
N ARG A 329 -16.42 -21.08 -25.87
CA ARG A 329 -17.22 -20.51 -24.79
C ARG A 329 -16.40 -19.56 -23.92
N ALA A 330 -15.19 -19.94 -23.53
CA ALA A 330 -14.33 -19.10 -22.70
C ALA A 330 -13.95 -17.78 -23.38
N VAL A 331 -13.63 -17.81 -24.68
CA VAL A 331 -13.30 -16.61 -25.45
C VAL A 331 -14.53 -15.71 -25.62
N ARG A 332 -15.70 -16.28 -25.90
CA ARG A 332 -16.96 -15.53 -25.98
C ARG A 332 -17.31 -14.89 -24.64
N ASP A 333 -17.24 -15.64 -23.54
CA ASP A 333 -17.49 -15.11 -22.19
C ASP A 333 -16.54 -13.93 -21.85
N GLU A 334 -15.26 -14.00 -22.23
CA GLU A 334 -14.31 -12.89 -22.03
C GLU A 334 -14.64 -11.66 -22.88
N MET A 335 -15.08 -11.86 -24.12
CA MET A 335 -15.50 -10.77 -25.01
C MET A 335 -16.78 -10.10 -24.51
N ASP A 336 -17.78 -10.88 -24.10
CA ASP A 336 -19.04 -10.39 -23.53
C ASP A 336 -18.79 -9.60 -22.23
N MET A 337 -17.84 -10.06 -21.40
CA MET A 337 -17.42 -9.35 -20.19
C MET A 337 -16.78 -7.97 -20.50
N GLU A 338 -15.96 -7.88 -21.54
CA GLU A 338 -15.34 -6.63 -21.99
C GLU A 338 -16.40 -5.65 -22.52
N GLU A 339 -17.35 -6.15 -23.33
CA GLU A 339 -18.47 -5.38 -23.83
C GLU A 339 -19.40 -4.89 -22.69
N ASP A 340 -19.72 -5.76 -21.74
CA ASP A 340 -20.53 -5.41 -20.57
C ASP A 340 -19.86 -4.31 -19.73
N ALA A 341 -18.54 -4.39 -19.53
CA ALA A 341 -17.79 -3.37 -18.80
C ALA A 341 -17.83 -2.01 -19.53
N ASP A 342 -17.71 -2.01 -20.86
CA ASP A 342 -17.85 -0.80 -21.68
C ASP A 342 -19.27 -0.22 -21.63
N ASN A 343 -20.28 -1.07 -21.71
CA ASN A 343 -21.68 -0.67 -21.65
C ASN A 343 -22.07 -0.13 -20.28
N LEU A 344 -21.60 -0.75 -19.20
CA LEU A 344 -21.77 -0.26 -17.83
C LEU A 344 -21.10 1.10 -17.64
N HIS A 345 -19.88 1.28 -18.16
CA HIS A 345 -19.19 2.56 -18.14
C HIS A 345 -19.99 3.66 -18.86
N LYS A 346 -20.56 3.38 -20.05
CA LYS A 346 -21.44 4.32 -20.77
C LYS A 346 -22.70 4.69 -19.97
N LYS A 347 -23.22 3.76 -19.17
CA LYS A 347 -24.37 3.96 -18.27
C LYS A 347 -23.98 4.60 -16.92
N GLY A 348 -22.72 5.00 -16.75
CA GLY A 348 -22.21 5.64 -15.53
C GLY A 348 -21.93 4.68 -14.37
N VAL A 349 -22.03 3.36 -14.59
CA VAL A 349 -21.72 2.30 -13.62
C VAL A 349 -20.30 1.81 -13.90
N ASP A 350 -19.32 2.53 -13.39
CA ASP A 350 -17.91 2.35 -13.75
C ASP A 350 -17.06 1.74 -12.61
N LYS A 351 -17.56 1.75 -11.37
CA LYS A 351 -16.93 1.20 -10.16
C LYS A 351 -17.80 0.15 -9.48
N LEU A 352 -17.20 -0.76 -8.70
CA LEU A 352 -17.92 -1.82 -7.96
C LEU A 352 -18.98 -1.27 -6.99
N LEU A 353 -18.76 -0.11 -6.38
CA LEU A 353 -19.75 0.56 -5.54
C LEU A 353 -21.01 0.91 -6.34
N LYS A 354 -20.83 1.46 -7.55
CA LYS A 354 -21.95 1.80 -8.42
C LYS A 354 -22.66 0.55 -8.92
N TRP A 355 -21.92 -0.55 -9.14
CA TRP A 355 -22.52 -1.85 -9.42
C TRP A 355 -23.42 -2.32 -8.26
N LEU A 356 -22.99 -2.18 -7.00
CA LEU A 356 -23.80 -2.57 -5.84
C LEU A 356 -25.15 -1.86 -5.80
N VAL A 357 -25.17 -0.55 -6.04
CA VAL A 357 -26.39 0.29 -6.00
C VAL A 357 -27.10 0.43 -7.36
N ALA A 358 -26.61 -0.21 -8.42
CA ALA A 358 -27.22 -0.14 -9.74
C ALA A 358 -28.65 -0.69 -9.73
N ALA A 359 -29.54 -0.02 -10.48
CA ALA A 359 -30.92 -0.44 -10.65
C ALA A 359 -31.02 -1.86 -11.25
N ALA A 360 -32.10 -2.58 -10.92
CA ALA A 360 -32.32 -3.95 -11.40
C ALA A 360 -32.29 -4.04 -12.94
N GLU A 361 -32.81 -3.03 -13.64
CA GLU A 361 -32.78 -2.93 -15.10
C GLU A 361 -31.35 -2.86 -15.66
N VAL A 362 -30.46 -2.11 -15.02
CA VAL A 362 -29.04 -2.03 -15.42
C VAL A 362 -28.35 -3.37 -15.18
N LYS A 363 -28.60 -4.01 -14.03
CA LYS A 363 -28.06 -5.34 -13.71
C LYS A 363 -28.62 -6.46 -14.60
N ALA A 364 -29.83 -6.29 -15.13
CA ALA A 364 -30.45 -7.24 -16.06
C ALA A 364 -29.88 -7.13 -17.48
N SER A 365 -29.32 -5.97 -17.84
CA SER A 365 -28.70 -5.74 -19.15
C SER A 365 -27.28 -6.31 -19.31
N VAL A 366 -26.74 -6.94 -18.26
CA VAL A 366 -25.38 -7.49 -18.19
C VAL A 366 -25.42 -9.01 -18.33
N HIS A 367 -24.48 -9.59 -19.08
CA HIS A 367 -24.41 -11.03 -19.26
C HIS A 367 -24.20 -11.76 -17.92
N GLY A 368 -24.80 -12.95 -17.81
CA GLY A 368 -24.87 -13.68 -16.55
C GLY A 368 -23.50 -14.11 -15.99
N ALA A 369 -22.47 -14.23 -16.82
CA ALA A 369 -21.10 -14.51 -16.39
C ALA A 369 -20.47 -13.27 -15.73
N THR A 370 -20.55 -12.11 -16.40
CA THR A 370 -20.10 -10.81 -15.89
C THR A 370 -20.82 -10.44 -14.61
N LYS A 371 -22.15 -10.58 -14.57
CA LYS A 371 -22.97 -10.29 -13.39
C LYS A 371 -22.50 -11.07 -12.15
N ARG A 372 -22.39 -12.40 -12.27
CA ARG A 372 -21.92 -13.27 -11.17
C ARG A 372 -20.54 -12.89 -10.68
N PHE A 373 -19.66 -12.49 -11.60
CA PHE A 373 -18.31 -12.08 -11.26
C PHE A 373 -18.28 -10.74 -10.53
N LEU A 374 -19.02 -9.75 -11.02
CA LEU A 374 -19.12 -8.44 -10.37
C LEU A 374 -19.80 -8.53 -9.00
N ASP A 375 -20.83 -9.37 -8.85
CA ASP A 375 -21.46 -9.63 -7.55
C ASP A 375 -20.46 -10.25 -6.56
N ALA A 376 -19.66 -11.24 -6.99
CA ALA A 376 -18.63 -11.84 -6.14
C ALA A 376 -17.51 -10.85 -5.78
N ALA A 377 -17.04 -10.05 -6.74
CA ALA A 377 -16.02 -9.03 -6.51
C ALA A 377 -16.53 -7.91 -5.59
N ALA A 378 -17.80 -7.54 -5.72
CA ALA A 378 -18.43 -6.54 -4.87
C ALA A 378 -18.67 -7.05 -3.44
N GLU A 379 -18.98 -8.34 -3.27
CA GLU A 379 -19.03 -8.98 -1.94
C GLU A 379 -17.64 -9.14 -1.30
N GLU A 380 -16.61 -9.45 -2.11
CA GLU A 380 -15.21 -9.42 -1.64
C GLU A 380 -14.79 -8.02 -1.20
N ALA A 381 -15.16 -6.99 -1.96
CA ALA A 381 -14.94 -5.59 -1.64
C ALA A 381 -15.70 -5.12 -0.38
N ARG A 382 -16.85 -5.74 -0.06
CA ARG A 382 -17.60 -5.47 1.18
C ARG A 382 -16.94 -6.04 2.43
N ASN A 383 -16.13 -7.10 2.30
CA ASN A 383 -15.50 -7.81 3.42
C ASN A 383 -13.97 -7.96 3.27
N PRO A 384 -13.20 -6.85 3.23
CA PRO A 384 -11.77 -6.94 3.00
C PRO A 384 -11.04 -7.54 4.21
N LYS A 385 -10.28 -8.63 3.99
CA LYS A 385 -9.34 -9.21 4.97
C LYS A 385 -8.14 -8.29 5.28
N LYS A 386 -7.92 -7.21 4.52
CA LYS A 386 -6.91 -6.16 4.77
C LYS A 386 -7.61 -4.85 5.13
N SER A 387 -7.32 -4.30 6.32
CA SER A 387 -8.00 -3.12 6.84
C SER A 387 -7.50 -1.81 6.19
N SER A 388 -8.09 -1.41 5.07
CA SER A 388 -7.93 -0.06 4.50
C SER A 388 -9.25 0.68 4.23
N ALA A 389 -10.40 0.06 4.49
CA ALA A 389 -11.70 0.73 4.34
C ALA A 389 -11.88 1.90 5.32
N PRO A 390 -12.58 2.98 4.90
CA PRO A 390 -12.96 4.07 5.77
C PRO A 390 -13.77 3.55 6.96
N ARG A 391 -13.36 3.90 8.19
CA ARG A 391 -14.14 3.58 9.39
C ARG A 391 -15.03 4.75 9.74
N TYR A 392 -16.34 4.52 9.78
CA TYR A 392 -17.28 5.45 10.40
C TYR A 392 -16.98 5.54 11.90
N LEU A 393 -16.82 6.76 12.38
CA LEU A 393 -16.62 7.04 13.80
C LEU A 393 -17.94 7.51 14.39
N GLU A 394 -18.73 6.53 14.82
CA GLU A 394 -20.04 6.75 15.41
C GLU A 394 -19.97 7.75 16.58
N GLY A 395 -20.84 8.74 16.59
CA GLY A 395 -20.96 9.80 17.60
C GLY A 395 -19.79 10.78 17.70
N CYS A 396 -18.72 10.66 16.89
CA CYS A 396 -17.64 11.65 16.88
C CYS A 396 -18.09 13.00 16.29
N TYR A 397 -19.01 13.01 15.33
CA TYR A 397 -19.57 14.24 14.76
C TYR A 397 -20.30 15.03 15.85
N GLU A 398 -21.30 14.40 16.47
CA GLU A 398 -22.13 15.01 17.52
C GLU A 398 -21.30 15.45 18.72
N SER A 399 -20.27 14.69 19.09
CA SER A 399 -19.38 15.05 20.20
C SER A 399 -18.60 16.35 19.94
N VAL A 400 -18.13 16.56 18.70
CA VAL A 400 -17.42 17.80 18.34
C VAL A 400 -18.42 18.93 18.14
N TYR A 401 -19.53 18.68 17.43
CA TYR A 401 -20.56 19.68 17.15
C TYR A 401 -21.19 20.24 18.44
N ASN A 402 -21.50 19.38 19.40
CA ASN A 402 -22.12 19.75 20.68
C ASN A 402 -21.10 19.99 21.81
N ALA A 403 -19.84 20.30 21.48
CA ALA A 403 -18.81 20.53 22.49
C ALA A 403 -19.22 21.63 23.48
N ARG A 404 -19.02 21.34 24.78
CA ARG A 404 -19.43 22.20 25.90
C ARG A 404 -18.44 23.34 26.12
N TRP A 405 -18.98 24.52 26.33
CA TRP A 405 -18.20 25.74 26.57
C TRP A 405 -17.95 25.95 28.06
N HIS A 406 -16.75 26.41 28.35
CA HIS A 406 -16.35 27.00 29.63
C HIS A 406 -15.46 28.20 29.34
N HIS A 407 -15.31 29.09 30.30
CA HIS A 407 -14.41 30.22 30.19
C HIS A 407 -13.73 30.54 31.51
N VAL A 408 -12.57 31.19 31.42
CA VAL A 408 -11.79 31.64 32.56
C VAL A 408 -11.62 33.15 32.44
N VAL A 409 -12.01 33.84 33.49
CA VAL A 409 -11.90 35.30 33.61
C VAL A 409 -10.88 35.66 34.67
N GLU A 410 -10.11 36.70 34.39
CA GLU A 410 -9.23 37.34 35.34
C GLU A 410 -10.04 38.36 36.14
N VAL A 411 -10.01 38.24 37.47
CA VAL A 411 -10.70 39.15 38.39
C VAL A 411 -9.66 39.96 39.17
N PRO A 412 -9.72 41.31 39.12
CA PRO A 412 -8.81 42.16 39.88
C PRO A 412 -9.07 42.04 41.40
N GLY A 413 -8.01 41.77 42.18
CA GLY A 413 -8.07 41.61 43.65
C GLY A 413 -6.85 42.19 44.36
N GLY A 414 -7.01 42.52 45.64
CA GLY A 414 -6.05 43.33 46.43
C GLY A 414 -4.70 42.69 46.77
N GLU A 415 -4.58 41.35 46.76
CA GLU A 415 -3.32 40.62 47.04
C GLU A 415 -2.82 39.79 45.83
N GLY A 416 -3.46 39.93 44.68
CA GLY A 416 -3.08 39.25 43.45
C GLY A 416 -4.27 39.00 42.53
N THR A 417 -4.03 38.99 41.22
CA THR A 417 -5.10 38.80 40.23
C THR A 417 -5.58 37.34 40.23
N GLY A 418 -6.84 37.12 40.59
CA GLY A 418 -7.49 35.81 40.64
C GLY A 418 -7.94 35.32 39.26
N MET A 419 -8.15 34.01 39.13
CA MET A 419 -8.73 33.38 37.93
C MET A 419 -10.00 32.64 38.33
N GLU A 420 -11.13 33.01 37.74
CA GLU A 420 -12.41 32.36 37.99
C GLU A 420 -12.85 31.55 36.77
N VAL A 421 -13.32 30.32 37.01
CA VAL A 421 -13.80 29.41 35.98
C VAL A 421 -15.32 29.41 35.97
N HIS A 422 -15.91 29.64 34.81
CA HIS A 422 -17.34 29.72 34.60
C HIS A 422 -17.78 28.74 33.51
N GLU A 423 -18.97 28.15 33.67
CA GLU A 423 -19.59 27.33 32.65
C GLU A 423 -20.23 28.21 31.55
N GLY A 424 -20.27 27.69 30.32
CA GLY A 424 -20.86 28.39 29.18
C GLY A 424 -19.89 29.30 28.43
N LYS A 425 -20.43 29.95 27.40
CA LYS A 425 -19.71 30.96 26.60
C LYS A 425 -19.53 32.24 27.43
N PRO A 426 -18.40 32.95 27.30
CA PRO A 426 -18.24 34.22 27.99
C PRO A 426 -19.26 35.26 27.48
N PRO A 427 -19.84 36.11 28.34
CA PRO A 427 -20.75 37.17 27.93
C PRO A 427 -20.12 38.16 26.95
N GLN A 428 -18.83 38.44 27.14
CA GLN A 428 -18.01 39.27 26.26
C GLN A 428 -16.72 38.54 25.90
N SER A 429 -16.53 38.32 24.60
CA SER A 429 -15.27 37.78 24.04
C SER A 429 -14.26 38.90 23.79
N TRP A 430 -13.06 38.56 23.32
CA TRP A 430 -12.05 39.56 22.97
C TRP A 430 -12.51 40.50 21.85
N THR A 431 -12.21 41.78 22.04
CA THR A 431 -12.35 42.82 21.02
C THR A 431 -11.11 42.84 20.13
N TYR A 432 -11.33 43.08 18.83
CA TYR A 432 -10.25 43.18 17.87
C TYR A 432 -10.48 44.41 17.00
N ARG A 433 -9.39 45.08 16.67
CA ARG A 433 -9.35 46.20 15.72
C ARG A 433 -8.63 45.76 14.44
N ALA A 434 -9.13 46.22 13.30
CA ALA A 434 -8.45 46.02 12.03
C ALA A 434 -7.22 46.94 11.94
N VAL A 435 -6.07 46.37 11.61
CA VAL A 435 -4.81 47.09 11.42
C VAL A 435 -4.18 46.60 10.12
N GLY A 436 -4.36 47.38 9.05
CA GLY A 436 -4.02 46.94 7.69
C GLY A 436 -4.91 45.76 7.28
N GLU A 437 -4.30 44.69 6.76
CA GLU A 437 -4.97 43.42 6.44
C GLU A 437 -5.02 42.44 7.64
N SER A 438 -4.61 42.88 8.83
CA SER A 438 -4.49 42.04 10.02
C SER A 438 -5.48 42.44 11.14
N LEU A 439 -5.70 41.53 12.09
CA LEU A 439 -6.49 41.78 13.29
C LEU A 439 -5.58 41.83 14.52
N GLU A 440 -5.70 42.88 15.33
CA GLU A 440 -5.03 43.01 16.62
C GLU A 440 -6.05 43.01 17.76
N LYS A 441 -5.68 42.44 18.91
CA LYS A 441 -6.48 42.55 20.13
C LYS A 441 -6.59 44.02 20.52
N ASP A 442 -7.81 44.49 20.76
CA ASP A 442 -8.07 45.86 21.17
C ASP A 442 -8.13 45.96 22.68
N ASP A 443 -6.97 46.13 23.30
CA ASP A 443 -6.80 46.24 24.76
C ASP A 443 -7.25 47.60 25.33
N GLY A 444 -7.61 48.57 24.47
CA GLY A 444 -7.97 49.93 24.89
C GLY A 444 -9.44 50.14 25.28
N VAL A 445 -10.31 49.16 25.01
CA VAL A 445 -11.78 49.27 25.18
C VAL A 445 -12.26 48.65 26.52
N GLU A 446 -11.40 47.91 27.22
CA GLU A 446 -11.77 47.26 28.49
C GLU A 446 -11.74 48.25 29.67
N GLN A 447 -12.88 48.45 30.33
CA GLN A 447 -12.99 49.28 31.53
C GLN A 447 -12.09 48.73 32.66
N SER A 448 -11.36 49.63 33.33
CA SER A 448 -10.57 49.28 34.51
C SER A 448 -11.48 48.67 35.59
N GLY A 449 -11.20 47.44 36.02
CA GLY A 449 -11.98 46.73 37.04
C GLY A 449 -12.93 45.65 36.52
N ALA A 450 -13.18 45.55 35.20
CA ALA A 450 -14.04 44.51 34.64
C ALA A 450 -13.33 43.14 34.56
N PRO A 451 -14.05 42.01 34.78
CA PRO A 451 -13.50 40.68 34.56
C PRO A 451 -13.00 40.50 33.13
N ARG A 452 -11.73 40.10 32.97
CA ARG A 452 -11.11 39.99 31.63
C ARG A 452 -11.12 38.55 31.15
N SER A 453 -11.69 38.30 29.98
CA SER A 453 -11.64 36.97 29.34
C SER A 453 -10.17 36.60 29.04
N ARG A 454 -9.69 35.47 29.60
CA ARG A 454 -8.32 34.96 29.38
C ARG A 454 -8.28 33.64 28.63
N LEU A 455 -9.29 32.79 28.83
CA LEU A 455 -9.33 31.49 28.19
C LEU A 455 -10.77 31.06 27.96
N MET A 456 -11.05 30.48 26.79
CA MET A 456 -12.24 29.67 26.57
C MET A 456 -11.82 28.21 26.44
N VAL A 457 -12.65 27.29 26.89
CA VAL A 457 -12.39 25.85 26.77
C VAL A 457 -13.59 25.15 26.18
N LEU A 458 -13.35 24.47 25.05
CA LEU A 458 -14.32 23.59 24.42
C LEU A 458 -14.06 22.14 24.82
N THR A 459 -15.07 21.46 25.33
CA THR A 459 -14.95 20.10 25.85
C THR A 459 -15.79 19.14 25.02
N SER A 460 -15.13 18.20 24.36
CA SER A 460 -15.76 17.14 23.55
C SER A 460 -15.66 15.80 24.29
N ASP A 461 -16.78 15.09 24.44
CA ASP A 461 -16.85 13.83 25.20
C ASP A 461 -15.99 12.72 24.59
N LYS A 462 -15.94 12.66 23.25
CA LYS A 462 -15.06 11.77 22.49
C LYS A 462 -13.71 12.40 22.13
N GLY A 463 -13.43 13.62 22.57
CA GLY A 463 -12.19 14.35 22.28
C GLY A 463 -12.15 14.96 20.86
N TRP A 464 -10.94 15.21 20.37
CA TRP A 464 -10.67 15.94 19.13
C TRP A 464 -9.86 15.09 18.13
N PRO A 465 -9.84 15.41 16.82
CA PRO A 465 -9.08 14.66 15.82
C PRO A 465 -7.62 14.39 16.19
N TYR A 466 -6.96 15.37 16.80
CA TYR A 466 -5.59 15.23 17.28
C TYR A 466 -5.45 14.11 18.33
N SER A 467 -6.40 14.03 19.28
CA SER A 467 -6.43 12.97 20.29
C SER A 467 -6.82 11.59 19.73
N TRP A 468 -7.65 11.55 18.69
CA TRP A 468 -8.06 10.29 18.04
C TRP A 468 -6.90 9.60 17.32
N LYS A 469 -5.96 10.38 16.77
CA LYS A 469 -4.77 9.86 16.09
C LYS A 469 -3.82 9.15 17.07
N TRP A 470 -3.61 9.73 18.25
CA TRP A 470 -2.57 9.30 19.20
C TRP A 470 -3.19 8.65 20.45
N LYS A 471 -3.83 7.47 20.29
CA LYS A 471 -4.61 6.69 21.31
C LYS A 471 -4.08 6.61 22.77
N GLU A 472 -2.87 7.08 23.05
CA GLU A 472 -2.23 7.20 24.36
C GLU A 472 -2.73 8.40 25.20
N ASN A 473 -3.28 9.46 24.58
CA ASN A 473 -3.77 10.64 25.30
C ASN A 473 -5.27 10.56 25.63
N LYS A 474 -5.65 9.65 26.55
CA LYS A 474 -7.03 9.55 27.08
C LYS A 474 -7.51 10.79 27.85
N SER A 475 -6.66 11.81 28.04
CA SER A 475 -6.87 12.92 28.99
C SER A 475 -7.31 14.25 28.37
N THR A 476 -7.02 14.53 27.08
CA THR A 476 -7.24 15.88 26.53
C THR A 476 -8.59 16.03 25.85
N ARG A 477 -9.66 16.15 26.66
CA ARG A 477 -11.02 16.47 26.17
C ARG A 477 -11.24 17.96 25.90
N GLY A 478 -10.41 18.82 26.51
CA GLY A 478 -10.48 20.27 26.40
C GLY A 478 -9.62 20.85 25.27
N CYS A 479 -10.21 21.72 24.45
CA CYS A 479 -9.55 22.60 23.49
C CYS A 479 -9.44 24.01 24.10
N HIS A 480 -8.22 24.42 24.44
CA HIS A 480 -7.91 25.71 25.07
C HIS A 480 -7.81 26.81 24.01
N VAL A 481 -8.70 27.81 24.07
CA VAL A 481 -8.80 28.91 23.11
C VAL A 481 -8.45 30.21 23.82
N ASN A 482 -7.33 30.82 23.47
CA ASN A 482 -6.98 32.17 23.90
C ASN A 482 -7.26 33.19 22.78
N CYS A 483 -6.92 34.46 23.02
CA CYS A 483 -7.14 35.52 22.05
C CYS A 483 -6.42 35.28 20.70
N GLU A 484 -5.25 34.66 20.68
CA GLU A 484 -4.53 34.36 19.44
C GLU A 484 -5.20 33.22 18.64
N VAL A 485 -5.73 32.20 19.31
CA VAL A 485 -6.52 31.13 18.65
C VAL A 485 -7.84 31.67 18.08
N GLU A 486 -8.53 32.53 18.84
CA GLU A 486 -9.75 33.20 18.35
C GLU A 486 -9.46 34.11 17.15
N ARG A 487 -8.33 34.81 17.16
CA ARG A 487 -7.88 35.65 16.04
C ARG A 487 -7.71 34.86 14.75
N VAL A 488 -7.12 33.65 14.81
CA VAL A 488 -6.98 32.76 13.66
C VAL A 488 -8.35 32.40 13.08
N TRP A 489 -9.33 32.09 13.94
CA TRP A 489 -10.69 31.84 13.48
C TRP A 489 -11.32 33.07 12.84
N ARG A 490 -11.15 34.27 13.41
CA ARG A 490 -11.70 35.51 12.82
C ARG A 490 -11.16 35.76 11.41
N ILE A 491 -9.86 35.59 11.18
CA ILE A 491 -9.26 35.71 9.84
C ILE A 491 -9.89 34.69 8.87
N VAL A 492 -9.99 33.42 9.28
CA VAL A 492 -10.64 32.38 8.45
C VAL A 492 -12.12 32.70 8.20
N LYS A 493 -12.83 33.24 9.18
CA LYS A 493 -14.24 33.64 9.06
C LYS A 493 -14.40 34.79 8.06
N ASP A 494 -13.49 35.76 8.06
CA ASP A 494 -13.50 36.86 7.10
C ASP A 494 -13.24 36.34 5.68
N ASP A 495 -12.31 35.40 5.51
CA ASP A 495 -12.08 34.71 4.22
C ASP A 495 -13.33 33.99 3.71
N LEU A 496 -14.03 33.26 4.60
CA LEU A 496 -15.27 32.58 4.25
C LEU A 496 -16.37 33.58 3.89
N THR A 497 -16.44 34.70 4.61
CA THR A 497 -17.44 35.75 4.36
C THR A 497 -17.21 36.41 3.00
N GLU A 498 -15.96 36.72 2.66
CA GLU A 498 -15.57 37.23 1.34
C GLU A 498 -15.90 36.21 0.25
N TRP A 499 -15.51 34.95 0.45
CA TRP A 499 -15.71 33.87 -0.51
C TRP A 499 -17.20 33.59 -0.82
N PHE A 500 -18.08 33.70 0.18
CA PHE A 500 -19.52 33.47 0.02
C PHE A 500 -20.33 34.76 -0.16
N SER A 501 -19.69 35.90 -0.38
CA SER A 501 -20.39 37.17 -0.63
C SER A 501 -21.03 37.19 -2.03
N SER A 502 -22.20 37.80 -2.15
CA SER A 502 -23.02 37.86 -3.37
C SER A 502 -22.73 39.08 -4.26
N HIS A 503 -21.70 39.87 -3.97
CA HIS A 503 -21.40 41.13 -4.64
C HIS A 503 -20.76 40.92 -6.02
N GLY A 504 -21.54 40.57 -7.04
CA GLY A 504 -21.36 40.90 -8.48
C GLY A 504 -20.04 40.56 -9.21
N ARG A 505 -18.99 40.13 -8.51
CA ARG A 505 -17.73 39.62 -9.05
C ARG A 505 -17.78 38.10 -8.95
N THR A 506 -17.82 37.44 -10.08
CA THR A 506 -17.99 35.98 -10.20
C THR A 506 -16.77 35.16 -9.77
N ASP A 507 -15.72 35.78 -9.22
CA ASP A 507 -14.37 35.21 -9.25
C ASP A 507 -13.63 35.20 -7.89
N PHE A 508 -14.32 35.30 -6.75
CA PHE A 508 -13.64 35.14 -5.45
C PHE A 508 -13.23 33.67 -5.23
N LYS A 509 -11.93 33.41 -5.31
CA LYS A 509 -11.35 32.09 -5.02
C LYS A 509 -11.22 31.89 -3.50
N PRO A 510 -11.42 30.67 -2.99
CA PRO A 510 -11.17 30.38 -1.59
C PRO A 510 -9.71 30.66 -1.25
N LYS A 511 -9.48 31.46 -0.20
CA LYS A 511 -8.13 31.75 0.29
C LYS A 511 -7.49 30.52 0.92
N ARG A 512 -6.18 30.41 0.71
CA ARG A 512 -5.33 29.39 1.30
C ARG A 512 -4.48 30.03 2.37
N ARG A 513 -4.52 29.50 3.59
CA ARG A 513 -3.85 30.07 4.76
C ARG A 513 -2.76 29.13 5.28
N VAL A 514 -1.69 29.72 5.79
CA VAL A 514 -0.62 29.00 6.49
C VAL A 514 -0.44 29.59 7.88
N LEU A 515 -0.68 28.77 8.91
CA LEU A 515 -0.54 29.16 10.30
C LEU A 515 0.91 28.95 10.78
N ILE A 516 1.62 30.05 10.97
CA ILE A 516 3.00 30.07 11.46
C ILE A 516 2.96 30.42 12.95
N GLY A 517 3.71 29.66 13.76
CA GLY A 517 3.85 29.96 15.17
C GLY A 517 4.80 28.98 15.85
N THR A 518 5.26 29.34 17.04
CA THR A 518 6.24 28.58 17.81
C THR A 518 5.82 27.11 17.98
N PRO A 519 6.70 26.12 17.81
CA PRO A 519 6.38 24.73 18.07
C PRO A 519 5.91 24.50 19.50
N GLY A 520 4.89 23.65 19.68
CA GLY A 520 4.39 23.28 21.02
C GLY A 520 3.39 24.25 21.65
N ILE A 521 3.03 25.37 20.98
CA ILE A 521 2.03 26.32 21.49
C ILE A 521 0.57 25.88 21.30
N GLY A 522 0.35 24.72 20.69
CA GLY A 522 -0.99 24.16 20.51
C GLY A 522 -1.66 24.48 19.16
N LYS A 523 -0.92 24.79 18.09
CA LYS A 523 -1.50 25.00 16.75
C LYS A 523 -2.52 23.90 16.37
N SER A 524 -2.12 22.64 16.41
CA SER A 524 -3.03 21.51 16.11
C SER A 524 -4.09 21.29 17.19
N MET A 525 -3.68 21.22 18.46
CA MET A 525 -4.57 20.83 19.58
C MET A 525 -5.60 21.90 19.93
N ALA A 526 -5.26 23.18 19.74
CA ALA A 526 -6.11 24.33 20.03
C ALA A 526 -6.65 24.95 18.74
N ALA A 527 -5.81 25.57 17.91
CA ALA A 527 -6.29 26.28 16.72
C ALA A 527 -6.97 25.34 15.70
N GLY A 528 -6.38 24.20 15.38
CA GLY A 528 -6.99 23.20 14.50
C GLY A 528 -8.33 22.68 15.03
N SER A 529 -8.38 22.30 16.31
CA SER A 529 -9.62 21.84 16.97
C SER A 529 -10.70 22.93 16.99
N TYR A 530 -10.33 24.17 17.30
CA TYR A 530 -11.24 25.29 17.36
C TYR A 530 -11.80 25.67 15.99
N LEU A 531 -10.94 25.71 14.97
CA LEU A 531 -11.33 25.90 13.58
C LEU A 531 -12.31 24.82 13.14
N LEU A 532 -12.04 23.55 13.45
CA LEU A 532 -12.97 22.47 13.14
C LEU A 532 -14.33 22.71 13.80
N TYR A 533 -14.37 23.00 15.11
CA TYR A 533 -15.61 23.29 15.81
C TYR A 533 -16.40 24.41 15.11
N GLN A 534 -15.74 25.52 14.82
CA GLN A 534 -16.35 26.69 14.20
C GLN A 534 -16.84 26.44 12.76
N LEU A 535 -16.07 25.71 11.95
CA LEU A 535 -16.46 25.33 10.59
C LEU A 535 -17.66 24.38 10.55
N LEU A 536 -17.79 23.51 11.55
CA LEU A 536 -18.98 22.65 11.71
C LEU A 536 -20.23 23.46 12.07
N GLN A 537 -20.08 24.58 12.79
CA GLN A 537 -21.17 25.51 13.12
C GLN A 537 -21.49 26.49 11.98
N TYR A 538 -20.64 26.57 10.95
CA TYR A 538 -20.91 27.40 9.78
C TYR A 538 -22.10 26.85 8.98
N ASP A 539 -22.68 27.68 8.11
CA ASP A 539 -23.78 27.28 7.22
C ASP A 539 -23.45 26.02 6.40
N VAL A 540 -24.32 25.01 6.50
CA VAL A 540 -24.17 23.70 5.83
C VAL A 540 -24.37 23.80 4.33
N GLU A 541 -25.18 24.73 3.84
CA GLU A 541 -25.42 24.92 2.40
C GLU A 541 -24.19 25.50 1.70
N LYS A 542 -23.44 26.35 2.43
CA LYS A 542 -22.19 26.96 1.96
C LYS A 542 -20.99 26.03 2.12
N LEU A 543 -20.91 25.35 3.26
CA LEU A 543 -19.84 24.42 3.61
C LEU A 543 -20.44 23.08 4.09
N PRO A 544 -20.76 22.15 3.17
CA PRO A 544 -21.32 20.85 3.53
C PRO A 544 -20.30 19.87 4.13
N ALA A 545 -18.99 20.10 3.98
CA ALA A 545 -17.96 19.20 4.48
C ALA A 545 -16.72 19.91 5.04
N VAL A 546 -16.11 19.33 6.08
CA VAL A 546 -14.84 19.78 6.67
C VAL A 546 -13.89 18.59 6.79
N ALA A 547 -12.68 18.70 6.26
CA ALA A 547 -11.66 17.66 6.34
C ALA A 547 -10.55 18.07 7.31
N TYR A 548 -10.15 17.18 8.21
CA TYR A 548 -9.00 17.32 9.08
C TYR A 548 -7.98 16.22 8.75
N SER A 549 -6.84 16.59 8.17
CA SER A 549 -5.84 15.63 7.70
C SER A 549 -4.50 15.78 8.42
N PHE A 550 -3.84 14.65 8.68
CA PHE A 550 -2.55 14.59 9.35
C PHE A 550 -1.42 14.09 8.44
N GLY A 551 -1.05 14.87 7.41
CA GLY A 551 0.27 14.91 6.76
C GLY A 551 0.94 13.63 6.23
N GLY A 552 0.33 12.45 6.36
CA GLY A 552 1.04 11.19 6.17
C GLY A 552 0.15 9.99 5.98
N ASN A 553 -0.89 9.78 6.81
CA ASN A 553 -1.66 8.52 6.77
C ASN A 553 -3.06 8.59 7.42
N THR A 554 -3.57 9.73 7.87
CA THR A 554 -4.88 9.76 8.53
C THR A 554 -5.63 11.05 8.22
N THR A 555 -6.85 10.91 7.71
CA THR A 555 -7.76 12.03 7.49
C THR A 555 -9.12 11.70 8.08
N TYR A 556 -9.71 12.69 8.75
CA TYR A 556 -11.08 12.65 9.24
C TYR A 556 -11.91 13.61 8.40
N VAL A 557 -13.00 13.10 7.83
CA VAL A 557 -13.93 13.90 7.03
C VAL A 557 -15.22 14.01 7.80
N PHE A 558 -15.65 15.23 8.04
CA PHE A 558 -16.90 15.55 8.69
C PHE A 558 -17.90 15.97 7.61
N ASP A 559 -18.86 15.10 7.35
CA ASP A 559 -19.99 15.42 6.49
C ASP A 559 -21.08 16.07 7.35
N LYS A 560 -21.40 17.33 7.08
CA LYS A 560 -22.39 18.10 7.84
C LYS A 560 -23.82 17.84 7.37
N THR A 561 -24.00 17.31 6.16
CA THR A 561 -25.32 17.02 5.58
C THR A 561 -25.93 15.79 6.23
N ILE A 562 -25.14 14.73 6.39
CA ILE A 562 -25.55 13.48 7.05
C ILE A 562 -25.00 13.34 8.47
N LYS A 563 -24.25 14.33 8.96
CA LYS A 563 -23.68 14.39 10.32
C LYS A 563 -22.81 13.19 10.68
N THR A 564 -21.87 12.83 9.79
CA THR A 564 -20.99 11.67 9.99
C THR A 564 -19.51 12.05 10.01
N VAL A 565 -18.69 11.19 10.62
CA VAL A 565 -17.23 11.29 10.55
C VAL A 565 -16.66 10.02 9.93
N THR A 566 -15.92 10.20 8.83
CA THR A 566 -15.27 9.11 8.11
C THR A 566 -13.77 9.21 8.29
N ARG A 567 -13.13 8.13 8.78
CA ARG A 567 -11.68 8.06 8.95
C ARG A 567 -11.02 7.30 7.81
N TYR A 568 -10.20 8.00 7.04
CA TYR A 568 -9.36 7.45 5.97
C TYR A 568 -7.96 7.15 6.51
N LEU A 569 -7.40 6.00 6.11
CA LEU A 569 -6.07 5.55 6.49
C LEU A 569 -5.20 5.37 5.23
N GLY A 570 -3.99 5.93 5.24
CA GLY A 570 -3.06 5.88 4.12
C GLY A 570 -3.16 7.07 3.17
N ARG A 571 -2.06 7.37 2.46
CA ARG A 571 -1.96 8.47 1.49
C ARG A 571 -2.94 8.31 0.32
N GLY A 572 -3.02 7.11 -0.26
CA GLY A 572 -3.89 6.84 -1.43
C GLY A 572 -5.38 7.04 -1.15
N ALA A 573 -5.87 6.56 -0.01
CA ALA A 573 -7.28 6.70 0.38
C ALA A 573 -7.70 8.17 0.59
N PHE A 574 -6.77 9.03 1.01
CA PHE A 574 -7.03 10.46 1.12
C PHE A 574 -7.05 11.14 -0.26
N GLU A 575 -6.07 10.85 -1.13
CA GLU A 575 -6.01 11.39 -2.49
C GLU A 575 -7.23 10.98 -3.33
N GLU A 576 -7.73 9.75 -3.15
CA GLU A 576 -8.93 9.26 -3.81
C GLU A 576 -10.22 9.93 -3.30
N PHE A 577 -10.39 10.05 -1.98
CA PHE A 577 -11.52 10.79 -1.40
C PHE A 577 -11.56 12.25 -1.89
N LEU A 578 -10.39 12.88 -1.91
CA LEU A 578 -10.18 14.22 -2.42
C LEU A 578 -10.56 14.36 -3.91
N TYR A 579 -10.25 13.34 -4.71
CA TYR A 579 -10.67 13.26 -6.11
C TYR A 579 -12.20 13.12 -6.25
N ASP A 580 -12.82 12.29 -5.41
CA ASP A 580 -14.28 12.08 -5.41
C ASP A 580 -15.04 13.37 -5.03
N LEU A 581 -14.60 14.11 -4.02
CA LEU A 581 -15.19 15.40 -3.63
C LEU A 581 -15.16 16.43 -4.76
N ARG A 582 -14.07 16.45 -5.55
CA ARG A 582 -13.93 17.32 -6.72
C ARG A 582 -14.97 16.99 -7.78
N HIS A 583 -15.19 15.70 -8.06
CA HIS A 583 -16.22 15.25 -9.01
C HIS A 583 -17.63 15.61 -8.56
N LEU A 584 -17.90 15.49 -7.27
CA LEU A 584 -19.18 15.87 -6.66
C LEU A 584 -19.40 17.39 -6.61
N LYS A 585 -18.42 18.20 -7.04
CA LYS A 585 -18.42 19.67 -6.98
C LYS A 585 -18.78 20.21 -5.59
N MET A 586 -18.55 19.42 -4.54
CA MET A 586 -18.82 19.82 -3.16
C MET A 586 -17.85 20.91 -2.76
N LYS A 587 -18.36 21.96 -2.11
CA LYS A 587 -17.53 22.95 -1.42
C LYS A 587 -17.20 22.43 -0.02
N GLY A 588 -16.06 22.83 0.51
CA GLY A 588 -15.67 22.44 1.86
C GLY A 588 -14.45 23.19 2.34
N TYR A 589 -13.97 22.79 3.52
CA TYR A 589 -12.79 23.38 4.12
C TYR A 589 -11.81 22.31 4.61
N VAL A 590 -10.52 22.47 4.31
CA VAL A 590 -9.45 21.55 4.74
C VAL A 590 -8.59 22.18 5.84
N ILE A 591 -8.46 21.47 6.96
CA ILE A 591 -7.44 21.70 7.99
C ILE A 591 -6.34 20.66 7.80
N TYR A 592 -5.15 21.11 7.41
CA TYR A 592 -4.01 20.25 7.09
C TYR A 592 -2.91 20.36 8.14
N ASP A 593 -2.68 19.28 8.88
CA ASP A 593 -1.72 19.18 9.97
C ASP A 593 -0.53 18.27 9.58
N VAL A 594 0.61 18.87 9.27
CA VAL A 594 1.77 18.13 8.72
C VAL A 594 2.61 17.50 9.83
N THR A 595 2.69 16.16 9.86
CA THR A 595 3.43 15.42 10.92
C THR A 595 4.79 14.85 10.51
N GLU A 596 5.07 14.55 9.23
CA GLU A 596 6.38 14.04 8.77
C GLU A 596 6.71 14.51 7.35
N LYS A 597 7.99 14.89 7.12
CA LYS A 597 8.61 15.36 5.86
C LYS A 597 7.62 16.10 4.95
N GLY A 598 7.37 17.36 5.33
CA GLY A 598 6.48 18.26 4.62
C GLY A 598 6.92 18.49 3.19
N ARG A 599 6.28 17.77 2.27
CA ARG A 599 6.08 18.30 0.93
C ARG A 599 4.74 19.02 0.91
N PRO A 600 4.61 20.14 0.20
CA PRO A 600 3.31 20.62 -0.22
C PRO A 600 2.66 19.46 -0.97
N ALA A 601 1.50 19.02 -0.50
CA ALA A 601 0.87 17.90 -1.16
C ALA A 601 0.30 18.49 -2.46
N SER A 602 0.95 18.14 -3.59
CA SER A 602 0.48 18.47 -4.95
C SER A 602 -0.98 18.06 -5.17
N CYS A 603 -1.53 17.18 -4.32
CA CYS A 603 -2.95 16.88 -4.28
C CYS A 603 -3.83 18.10 -3.99
N PHE A 604 -3.32 19.15 -3.33
CA PHE A 604 -4.11 20.35 -3.01
C PHE A 604 -4.13 21.44 -4.08
N ALA A 605 -3.20 21.40 -5.04
CA ALA A 605 -3.19 22.31 -6.18
C ALA A 605 -4.51 22.26 -6.99
N PHE A 606 -5.25 21.15 -6.88
CA PHE A 606 -6.49 20.88 -7.62
C PHE A 606 -7.78 21.37 -6.95
N PHE A 607 -7.73 22.04 -5.78
CA PHE A 607 -8.92 22.59 -5.09
C PHE A 607 -9.08 24.09 -5.31
N ASP A 608 -9.76 24.45 -6.39
CA ASP A 608 -10.27 25.80 -6.66
C ASP A 608 -11.55 26.13 -5.88
N LYS A 609 -12.19 25.12 -5.25
CA LYS A 609 -13.50 25.24 -4.57
C LYS A 609 -13.48 24.90 -3.08
N TRP A 610 -12.31 24.72 -2.46
CA TRP A 610 -12.19 24.49 -1.02
C TRP A 610 -11.30 25.53 -0.37
N GLY A 611 -11.74 26.05 0.77
CA GLY A 611 -10.88 26.80 1.69
C GLY A 611 -9.88 25.87 2.36
N MET A 612 -8.69 26.37 2.69
CA MET A 612 -7.64 25.55 3.27
C MET A 612 -6.81 26.33 4.28
N ILE A 613 -6.48 25.68 5.40
CA ILE A 613 -5.46 26.15 6.33
C ILE A 613 -4.48 25.04 6.68
N VAL A 614 -3.18 25.37 6.63
CA VAL A 614 -2.10 24.49 7.10
C VAL A 614 -1.71 24.89 8.53
N VAL A 615 -1.69 23.92 9.45
CA VAL A 615 -1.54 24.15 10.91
C VAL A 615 -0.20 23.58 11.46
N SER A 616 0.76 23.31 10.56
CA SER A 616 1.91 22.39 10.68
C SER A 616 2.95 22.55 11.82
N SER A 617 3.82 21.53 11.91
CA SER A 617 5.01 21.41 12.78
C SER A 617 6.27 22.17 12.23
N PRO A 618 7.38 22.35 13.00
CA PRO A 618 8.33 23.47 12.91
C PRO A 618 9.10 23.76 11.62
N ASN A 619 9.03 22.95 10.57
CA ASN A 619 10.00 23.13 9.48
C ASN A 619 9.61 24.30 8.59
N VAL A 620 10.34 25.41 8.72
CA VAL A 620 10.09 26.66 7.99
C VAL A 620 10.26 26.52 6.48
N ARG A 621 11.11 25.58 6.02
CA ARG A 621 11.22 25.26 4.59
C ARG A 621 9.88 24.84 3.98
N ASN A 622 9.02 24.19 4.76
CA ASN A 622 7.68 23.84 4.29
C ASN A 622 6.83 25.10 4.07
N TYR A 623 6.92 26.11 4.95
CA TYR A 623 6.10 27.32 4.86
C TYR A 623 6.46 28.17 3.64
N ASP A 624 7.75 28.33 3.36
CA ASP A 624 8.23 29.05 2.17
C ASP A 624 7.78 28.33 0.88
N GLU A 625 7.82 26.99 0.87
CA GLU A 625 7.28 26.18 -0.24
C GLU A 625 5.77 26.41 -0.43
N TRP A 626 4.99 26.45 0.66
CA TRP A 626 3.54 26.72 0.59
C TRP A 626 3.20 28.15 0.14
N GLU A 627 3.96 29.15 0.56
CA GLU A 627 3.77 30.53 0.13
C GLU A 627 4.12 30.69 -1.36
N THR A 628 5.27 30.17 -1.78
CA THR A 628 5.79 30.36 -3.14
C THR A 628 5.10 29.49 -4.19
N GLN A 629 4.75 28.24 -3.87
CA GLN A 629 4.16 27.30 -4.85
C GLN A 629 2.63 27.38 -4.89
N GLU A 630 1.97 27.66 -3.77
CA GLU A 630 0.51 27.55 -3.64
C GLU A 630 -0.19 28.88 -3.34
N GLY A 631 0.56 30.00 -3.30
CA GLY A 631 0.04 31.35 -3.10
C GLY A 631 -0.63 31.57 -1.75
N ALA A 632 -0.22 30.82 -0.72
CA ALA A 632 -0.88 30.84 0.57
C ALA A 632 -0.50 32.06 1.42
N GLU A 633 -1.50 32.74 1.98
CA GLU A 633 -1.31 33.88 2.87
C GLU A 633 -1.01 33.43 4.31
N ARG A 634 -0.10 34.14 4.99
CA ARG A 634 0.38 33.79 6.32
C ARG A 634 -0.58 34.28 7.42
N ILE A 635 -0.71 33.49 8.48
CA ILE A 635 -1.30 33.91 9.76
C ILE A 635 -0.25 33.67 10.84
N ILE A 636 0.19 34.72 11.54
CA ILE A 636 1.20 34.60 12.59
C ILE A 636 0.55 34.46 13.96
N MET A 637 0.69 33.28 14.59
CA MET A 637 0.16 33.01 15.92
C MET A 637 1.26 33.17 16.98
N ASN A 638 1.07 34.16 17.87
CA ASN A 638 1.98 34.39 18.99
C ASN A 638 1.88 33.26 20.03
N CYS A 639 2.91 33.13 20.87
CA CYS A 639 2.79 32.34 22.09
C CYS A 639 1.72 32.95 23.02
N PRO A 640 1.04 32.11 23.83
CA PRO A 640 0.14 32.60 24.88
C PRO A 640 0.81 33.62 25.81
N ALA A 641 0.03 34.58 26.31
CA ALA A 641 0.50 35.50 27.34
C ALA A 641 0.65 34.79 28.70
N GLU A 642 1.40 35.39 29.63
CA GLU A 642 1.58 34.83 31.00
C GLU A 642 0.23 34.54 31.67
N MET A 643 -0.70 35.48 31.57
CA MET A 643 -2.03 35.34 32.14
C MET A 643 -2.91 34.31 31.42
N ASP A 644 -2.68 34.06 30.13
CA ASP A 644 -3.36 32.97 29.40
C ASP A 644 -2.90 31.62 29.94
N VAL A 645 -1.59 31.46 30.20
CA VAL A 645 -1.04 30.23 30.78
C VAL A 645 -1.50 30.06 32.23
N LYS A 646 -1.58 31.14 33.01
CA LYS A 646 -2.16 31.13 34.36
C LYS A 646 -3.62 30.69 34.34
N ALA A 647 -4.41 31.15 33.37
CA ALA A 647 -5.79 30.71 33.18
C ALA A 647 -5.87 29.21 32.82
N MET A 648 -4.93 28.69 32.03
CA MET A 648 -4.83 27.24 31.77
C MET A 648 -4.53 26.45 33.05
N CYS A 649 -3.66 26.94 33.94
CA CYS A 649 -3.43 26.32 35.26
C CYS A 649 -4.72 26.27 36.08
N ALA A 650 -5.45 27.39 36.15
CA ALA A 650 -6.72 27.46 36.88
C ALA A 650 -7.74 26.46 36.32
N TRP A 651 -7.86 26.37 35.00
CA TRP A 651 -8.74 25.39 34.35
C TRP A 651 -8.35 23.93 34.64
N MET A 652 -7.04 23.61 34.56
CA MET A 652 -6.52 22.27 34.82
C MET A 652 -6.72 21.82 36.26
N LYS A 653 -6.76 22.76 37.20
CA LYS A 653 -6.89 22.53 38.64
C LYS A 653 -8.22 23.06 39.21
N ARG A 654 -9.24 23.21 38.35
CA ARG A 654 -10.54 23.78 38.73
C ARG A 654 -11.27 22.98 39.80
N ASP A 655 -11.08 21.66 39.82
CA ASP A 655 -11.70 20.74 40.77
C ASP A 655 -10.85 20.54 42.05
N GLU A 656 -9.78 21.31 42.21
CA GLU A 656 -8.80 21.20 43.30
C GLU A 656 -8.81 22.45 44.20
N THR A 657 -8.13 22.38 45.34
CA THR A 657 -8.04 23.50 46.29
C THR A 657 -7.27 24.69 45.72
N ALA A 658 -7.55 25.90 46.22
CA ALA A 658 -6.85 27.13 45.83
C ALA A 658 -5.32 27.02 46.01
N GLU A 659 -4.87 26.30 47.05
CA GLU A 659 -3.45 26.01 47.30
C GLU A 659 -2.81 25.20 46.16
N LYS A 660 -3.49 24.15 45.67
CA LYS A 660 -3.00 23.34 44.55
C LYS A 660 -3.01 24.11 43.23
N GLN A 661 -3.97 25.01 43.04
CA GLN A 661 -3.98 25.93 41.89
C GLN A 661 -2.77 26.88 41.93
N ALA A 662 -2.49 27.46 43.12
CA ALA A 662 -1.34 28.33 43.34
C ALA A 662 0.00 27.59 43.16
N GLU A 663 0.10 26.35 43.66
CA GLU A 663 1.28 25.50 43.47
C GLU A 663 1.52 25.19 41.98
N CYS A 664 0.46 24.83 41.24
CA CYS A 664 0.53 24.61 39.80
C CYS A 664 1.03 25.87 39.08
N TRP A 665 0.50 27.04 39.43
CA TRP A 665 0.94 28.31 38.86
C TRP A 665 2.41 28.59 39.17
N ARG A 666 2.84 28.43 40.43
CA ARG A 666 4.23 28.64 40.85
C ARG A 666 5.19 27.74 40.04
N MET A 667 4.87 26.46 39.93
CA MET A 667 5.66 25.50 39.15
C MET A 667 5.73 25.88 37.66
N VAL A 668 4.58 26.21 37.05
CA VAL A 668 4.50 26.57 35.63
C VAL A 668 5.24 27.87 35.34
N LYS A 669 5.13 28.86 36.23
CA LYS A 669 5.85 30.12 36.14
C LYS A 669 7.38 29.91 36.16
N GLU A 670 7.89 29.10 37.07
CA GLU A 670 9.33 28.77 37.10
C GLU A 670 9.80 28.07 35.82
N ARG A 671 8.98 27.17 35.26
CA ARG A 671 9.29 26.53 33.98
C ARG A 671 9.27 27.53 32.83
N MET A 672 8.29 28.42 32.80
CA MET A 672 8.18 29.48 31.79
C MET A 672 9.41 30.38 31.76
N ASP A 673 10.01 30.66 32.91
CA ASP A 673 11.26 31.43 32.96
C ASP A 673 12.39 30.76 32.17
N LYS A 674 12.39 29.43 32.07
CA LYS A 674 13.42 28.65 31.35
C LYS A 674 13.05 28.36 29.90
N VAL A 675 11.80 27.93 29.64
CA VAL A 675 11.37 27.41 28.32
C VAL A 675 10.31 28.27 27.62
N GLY A 676 9.97 29.42 28.19
CA GLY A 676 8.93 30.31 27.66
C GLY A 676 7.49 29.85 27.93
N PRO A 677 6.49 30.65 27.55
CA PRO A 677 5.07 30.31 27.65
C PRO A 677 4.64 29.29 26.58
N ILE A 678 5.24 28.10 26.57
CA ILE A 678 4.95 27.04 25.60
C ILE A 678 4.27 25.87 26.33
N PRO A 679 2.93 25.73 26.22
CA PRO A 679 2.14 24.70 26.90
C PRO A 679 2.76 23.28 26.87
N ARG A 680 3.31 22.85 25.73
CA ARG A 680 3.95 21.52 25.61
C ARG A 680 5.07 21.28 26.61
N TYR A 681 5.85 22.32 26.95
CA TYR A 681 7.03 22.20 27.79
C TYR A 681 6.76 22.64 29.23
N VAL A 682 5.78 23.51 29.49
CA VAL A 682 5.53 24.01 30.85
C VAL A 682 4.64 23.08 31.67
N PHE A 683 3.70 22.38 31.04
CA PHE A 683 2.76 21.49 31.74
C PHE A 683 3.23 20.05 31.91
N ASP A 684 4.15 19.56 31.07
CA ASP A 684 4.67 18.20 31.11
C ASP A 684 6.11 18.19 31.65
N ALA A 685 6.33 17.56 32.80
CA ALA A 685 7.63 17.53 33.46
C ALA A 685 8.71 16.83 32.63
N ASN A 686 8.38 15.75 31.91
CA ASN A 686 9.33 15.02 31.09
C ASN A 686 9.71 15.83 29.85
N LYS A 687 8.74 16.49 29.21
CA LYS A 687 8.99 17.38 28.08
C LYS A 687 9.75 18.63 28.52
N PHE A 688 9.49 19.15 29.72
CA PHE A 688 10.24 20.24 30.33
C PHE A 688 11.72 19.87 30.48
N ILE A 689 12.02 18.74 31.13
CA ILE A 689 13.40 18.28 31.39
C ILE A 689 14.12 18.08 30.05
N ALA A 690 13.52 17.33 29.13
CA ALA A 690 14.12 17.06 27.84
C ALA A 690 14.39 18.34 27.03
N HIS A 691 13.46 19.30 27.03
CA HIS A 691 13.65 20.55 26.29
C HIS A 691 14.65 21.48 26.97
N SER A 692 14.69 21.51 28.31
CA SER A 692 15.67 22.28 29.07
C SER A 692 17.09 21.78 28.81
N ALA A 693 17.32 20.45 28.87
CA ALA A 693 18.60 19.86 28.48
C ALA A 693 18.97 20.21 27.04
N ALA A 694 17.98 20.11 26.13
CA ALA A 694 18.18 20.44 24.74
C ALA A 694 18.52 21.93 24.49
N ILE A 695 18.04 22.85 25.35
CA ILE A 695 18.40 24.27 25.36
C ILE A 695 19.85 24.45 25.83
N GLU A 696 20.27 23.79 26.91
CA GLU A 696 21.66 23.84 27.39
C GLU A 696 22.63 23.28 26.33
N ASP A 697 22.31 22.11 25.75
CA ASP A 697 23.08 21.55 24.62
C ASP A 697 23.18 22.54 23.45
N ALA A 698 22.10 23.28 23.18
CA ALA A 698 22.08 24.26 22.11
C ALA A 698 22.89 25.51 22.43
N LEU A 699 22.94 25.94 23.69
CA LEU A 699 23.80 27.03 24.16
C LEU A 699 25.28 26.63 24.12
N ASP A 700 25.63 25.41 24.55
CA ASP A 700 26.99 24.86 24.48
C ASP A 700 27.47 24.66 23.03
N GLY A 701 26.54 24.38 22.12
CA GLY A 701 26.80 24.25 20.69
C GLY A 701 27.05 25.58 19.96
N ILE A 702 26.86 26.74 20.59
CA ILE A 702 27.11 28.07 20.00
C ILE A 702 28.62 28.35 19.98
N ASN A 703 29.36 27.70 19.06
CA ASN A 703 30.83 27.79 18.98
C ASN A 703 31.38 28.65 17.82
N SER A 704 30.65 29.66 17.30
CA SER A 704 31.22 30.50 16.21
C SER A 704 30.63 31.91 16.07
N ARG A 705 31.38 32.78 15.37
CA ARG A 705 30.97 34.12 14.89
C ARG A 705 29.64 34.14 14.09
N ASP A 706 29.14 32.98 13.63
CA ASP A 706 27.86 32.89 12.92
C ASP A 706 26.65 32.84 13.88
N GLY A 707 26.84 32.38 15.12
CA GLY A 707 25.81 32.41 16.16
C GLY A 707 25.34 33.83 16.46
N GLU A 708 26.27 34.76 16.55
CA GLU A 708 26.04 36.17 16.89
C GLU A 708 25.12 36.86 15.86
N LYS A 709 25.30 36.57 14.56
CA LYS A 709 24.45 37.08 13.47
C LYS A 709 22.99 36.63 13.56
N HIS A 710 22.69 35.54 14.29
CA HIS A 710 21.32 35.07 14.52
C HIS A 710 20.60 35.83 15.64
N PHE A 711 21.32 36.60 16.47
CA PHE A 711 20.75 37.29 17.64
C PHE A 711 21.03 38.80 17.69
N THR A 712 21.95 39.37 16.89
CA THR A 712 22.43 40.77 17.02
C THR A 712 21.96 41.78 15.97
N HIS A 713 21.06 41.46 15.05
CA HIS A 713 20.49 42.50 14.16
C HIS A 713 18.97 42.38 14.10
N GLY A 714 18.30 43.51 14.36
CA GLY A 714 16.86 43.68 14.21
C GLY A 714 16.34 43.06 12.91
N GLY A 715 15.89 41.82 13.04
CA GLY A 715 14.75 41.29 12.31
C GLY A 715 14.78 41.23 10.80
N VAL A 716 15.86 40.79 10.13
CA VAL A 716 15.74 40.39 8.71
C VAL A 716 16.72 39.27 8.34
N ARG A 717 16.40 38.01 8.67
CA ARG A 717 16.84 36.85 7.85
C ARG A 717 15.95 35.63 8.10
N LEU A 718 15.32 35.17 7.02
CA LEU A 718 14.44 34.00 6.96
C LEU A 718 15.21 32.70 7.29
N TRP A 719 14.54 31.79 7.98
CA TRP A 719 15.11 30.57 8.57
C TRP A 719 15.38 29.49 7.52
N TYR A 720 16.63 29.06 7.39
CA TYR A 720 16.99 27.84 6.68
C TYR A 720 17.89 26.95 7.55
N SER A 721 17.43 25.72 7.85
CA SER A 721 18.18 24.53 8.35
C SER A 721 18.04 24.09 9.82
N GLU A 722 18.44 22.83 10.04
CA GLU A 722 18.38 21.96 11.24
C GLU A 722 19.36 22.37 12.37
N ASN A 723 19.47 23.67 12.66
CA ASN A 723 20.49 24.20 13.60
C ASN A 723 20.00 24.24 15.08
N PRO A 724 20.89 24.15 16.10
CA PRO A 724 20.56 24.15 17.53
C PRO A 724 19.76 25.38 18.01
N SER A 725 19.84 26.51 17.29
CA SER A 725 19.16 27.77 17.62
C SER A 725 17.63 27.68 17.65
N GLN A 726 17.00 26.69 17.00
CA GLN A 726 15.54 26.49 17.03
C GLN A 726 14.99 26.23 18.44
N LYS A 727 15.83 25.72 19.35
CA LYS A 727 15.44 25.45 20.72
C LYS A 727 15.45 26.70 21.62
N LEU A 728 16.07 27.79 21.15
CA LEU A 728 16.34 29.00 21.95
C LEU A 728 15.39 30.16 21.66
N VAL A 729 14.55 30.06 20.63
CA VAL A 729 13.74 31.16 20.13
C VAL A 729 12.24 30.84 20.08
N ARG A 730 11.43 31.89 20.02
CA ARG A 730 10.00 31.86 19.72
C ARG A 730 9.66 32.85 18.61
N VAL A 731 8.59 32.53 17.88
CA VAL A 731 8.00 33.39 16.86
C VAL A 731 7.23 34.51 17.55
N VAL A 732 7.48 35.75 17.13
CA VAL A 732 6.78 36.96 17.57
C VAL A 732 6.26 37.68 16.33
N ARG A 733 4.96 37.95 16.28
CA ARG A 733 4.33 38.76 15.25
C ARG A 733 4.96 40.14 15.21
N ALA A 734 5.31 40.60 14.02
CA ALA A 734 5.89 41.91 13.78
C ALA A 734 5.22 42.57 12.57
N ARG A 735 5.42 43.87 12.45
CA ARG A 735 4.81 44.70 11.41
C ARG A 735 5.87 45.21 10.45
N GLY A 736 5.63 45.00 9.14
CA GLY A 736 6.41 45.65 8.09
C GLY A 736 5.90 47.06 7.78
N GLU A 737 6.72 47.87 7.10
CA GLU A 737 6.41 49.27 6.74
C GLU A 737 5.13 49.43 5.90
N VAL A 738 4.74 48.40 5.13
CA VAL A 738 3.56 48.40 4.24
C VAL A 738 2.30 47.79 4.91
N GLY A 739 2.35 47.47 6.21
CA GLY A 739 1.21 46.92 6.94
C GLY A 739 0.95 45.41 6.76
N ALA A 740 1.80 44.71 6.01
CA ALA A 740 1.79 43.25 5.92
C ALA A 740 2.26 42.59 7.23
N GLU A 741 1.59 41.51 7.63
CA GLU A 741 1.88 40.77 8.86
C GLU A 741 3.15 39.92 8.67
N GLY A 742 4.20 40.22 9.44
CA GLY A 742 5.47 39.49 9.44
C GLY A 742 5.73 38.80 10.78
N PHE A 743 6.87 38.14 10.90
CA PHE A 743 7.32 37.60 12.17
C PHE A 743 8.82 37.80 12.38
N LEU A 744 9.18 37.93 13.65
CA LEU A 744 10.53 38.00 14.15
C LEU A 744 10.77 36.85 15.11
N ASN A 745 12.04 36.59 15.38
CA ASN A 745 12.42 35.67 16.44
C ASN A 745 12.79 36.46 17.66
N ALA A 746 12.18 36.11 18.78
CA ALA A 746 12.62 36.55 20.09
C ALA A 746 13.20 35.35 20.84
N PRO A 747 14.04 35.57 21.86
CA PRO A 747 14.39 34.53 22.82
C PRO A 747 13.12 33.88 23.38
N ILE A 748 13.18 32.55 23.58
CA ILE A 748 12.02 31.76 24.04
C ILE A 748 11.57 32.18 25.44
N SER A 749 12.50 32.66 26.28
CA SER A 749 12.24 33.21 27.60
C SER A 749 13.12 34.43 27.93
N VAL A 750 12.70 35.22 28.92
CA VAL A 750 13.45 36.38 29.43
C VAL A 750 14.78 35.95 30.07
N CYS A 751 14.83 34.77 30.71
CA CYS A 751 16.08 34.25 31.26
C CYS A 751 17.10 33.97 30.14
N LEU A 752 16.65 33.39 29.02
CA LEU A 752 17.52 33.12 27.88
C LEU A 752 17.95 34.39 27.16
N GLU A 753 17.08 35.39 27.04
CA GLU A 753 17.44 36.71 26.55
C GLU A 753 18.63 37.32 27.31
N ARG A 754 18.67 37.15 28.63
CA ARG A 754 19.79 37.60 29.47
C ARG A 754 21.03 36.71 29.35
N ARG A 755 20.86 35.39 29.18
CA ARG A 755 21.96 34.42 29.13
C ARG A 755 22.70 34.41 27.78
N ILE A 756 21.97 34.52 26.67
CA ILE A 756 22.51 34.43 25.31
C ILE A 756 23.72 35.36 25.07
N PRO A 757 23.71 36.65 25.48
CA PRO A 757 24.86 37.54 25.35
C PRO A 757 26.14 37.03 26.04
N HIS A 758 26.04 36.32 27.16
CA HIS A 758 27.20 35.81 27.89
C HIS A 758 27.95 34.68 27.16
N TYR A 759 27.29 33.99 26.24
CA TYR A 759 27.92 32.99 25.37
C TYR A 759 28.63 33.63 24.16
N PHE A 760 28.27 34.85 23.78
CA PHE A 760 29.00 35.65 22.78
C PHE A 760 30.19 36.41 23.39
N GLY A 761 30.09 36.78 24.67
CA GLY A 761 31.12 37.54 25.40
C GLY A 761 32.27 36.73 25.98
N LYS A 762 32.25 35.39 25.94
CA LYS A 762 33.44 34.56 26.25
C LYS A 762 34.37 34.48 25.04
N ARG A 763 34.99 35.60 24.67
CA ARG A 763 36.24 35.58 23.90
C ARG A 763 37.31 36.18 24.80
N ASP A 764 38.35 35.40 25.05
CA ASP A 764 39.57 35.83 25.72
C ASP A 764 40.08 37.11 25.02
N GLU A 765 40.24 38.18 25.80
CA GLU A 765 41.34 39.13 25.58
C GLU A 765 42.68 38.42 25.83
#